data_AF-A0A661BBA2-F1
#
_entry.id   AF-A0A661BBA2-F1
#
_cell.length_a   1.000
_cell.length_b   1.000
_cell.length_c   1.000
_cell.angle_alpha   90.00
_cell.angle_beta   90.00
_cell.angle_gamma   90.00
#
_symmetry.space_group_name_H-M   'P 1'
#
loop_
_entity.id
_entity.type
_entity.pdbx_description
1 polymer ?
#
loop_
_entity_poly.entity_id
_entity_poly.type
_entity_poly.pdbx_seq_one_letter_code
_entity_poly.pdbx_strand_id
1 'polypeptide(L)'
;MAVRMMVCILICASLLFASAVNNPRVDNSTSETTYCWGEGKIFDGYDPSREVISKRDMTSKHFANADGSYTAVIVGGPVHYKNENGEWKEIDTKIIQTPADQDYTYCNETNIFKSYFPTTSNSSSGVKLKFEDSELILWQNARLSWTDSQGAEHNISDINDVNANVSENIVIFDDCFDGIDMEYQVTNTQLRTDIILQQIPEIATTLDENCWLNIAYKMVLPDGATIAGMQKRQNFSTEYGIEIKDTQGNKFIIMPPQLMNNALIPQTGRLRLETVDGELYCYIQIPAKWFIGSNGDENHLMRTTAGSDDEITEPLEILATTVIQPNYAVNWTGWVNNPTYNGGCVDPPSSTCQGYSPDWIYVGPDDFVYCEFRGWVKFDVSSLDGVDITNSTLNLYQCNSNCNGDITVDYYYPGTGTDFEWCCTMGLSTCWANLRSGTQYLNNVNWPDWCGGTGWMGEQDLGATADANIEAAASSPGWYDVTFSSDCAVDNCIAVGGYQGCQEASSTHAPRLTITYTEPCSEPATQASNVSFSNVQSCGMTISWTNGSGTGRAVFMKQTSTGTAAPVDGTSYTANPVFGSGSQIGSTGWYCVYNGTGTSVSVTGLNASTTYRVHVCEYDCDPIDYNANTGTNNPNNQVSSAMTYGTVASGDESICSGGDPSNITLSSMPTGSGSFSYQWYYQDGLPSCPTGGSTSGWTSIPGATASSYDPPSGLTTDRTYAVFITPGGSPTCGSAQWASSCRKVTIEDAPTITSHPSDQTKY
;
A
#
# COMPACT_ATOMS: atom_id res chain seq x y z
N MET A 1 -56.02 14.26 -49.31
CA MET A 1 -56.60 15.39 -50.07
C MET A 1 -57.61 16.14 -49.18
N ALA A 2 -57.33 16.90 -48.11
CA ALA A 2 -56.12 17.45 -47.46
C ALA A 2 -55.22 18.23 -48.42
N VAL A 3 -54.95 19.53 -48.23
CA VAL A 3 -54.06 20.12 -47.20
C VAL A 3 -54.20 21.66 -47.34
N ARG A 4 -54.10 22.56 -46.35
CA ARG A 4 -54.20 22.67 -44.88
C ARG A 4 -53.93 24.19 -44.68
N MET A 5 -54.92 24.99 -44.33
CA MET A 5 -55.27 25.40 -42.95
C MET A 5 -54.14 26.14 -42.21
N MET A 6 -54.16 27.47 -42.43
CA MET A 6 -53.75 28.55 -41.52
C MET A 6 -54.41 28.35 -40.14
N VAL A 7 -53.64 28.23 -39.06
CA VAL A 7 -53.82 28.87 -37.74
C VAL A 7 -52.52 28.64 -36.94
N CYS A 8 -51.82 29.72 -36.58
CA CYS A 8 -51.25 29.96 -35.25
C CYS A 8 -50.38 31.23 -35.26
N ILE A 9 -50.93 32.32 -34.73
CA ILE A 9 -50.17 33.46 -34.21
C ILE A 9 -50.46 33.49 -32.70
N LEU A 10 -49.45 33.24 -31.86
CA LEU A 10 -49.01 34.15 -30.78
C LEU A 10 -47.77 33.58 -30.06
N ILE A 11 -46.68 34.36 -30.10
CA ILE A 11 -45.61 34.58 -29.09
C ILE A 11 -44.70 33.38 -28.69
N CYS A 12 -43.46 33.36 -29.20
CA CYS A 12 -42.21 33.48 -28.42
C CYS A 12 -40.95 33.29 -29.29
N ALA A 13 -39.85 33.92 -28.85
CA ALA A 13 -38.44 33.69 -29.20
C ALA A 13 -37.88 34.24 -30.53
N SER A 14 -37.16 35.35 -30.34
CA SER A 14 -35.94 35.78 -31.02
C SER A 14 -34.98 34.67 -31.46
N LEU A 15 -34.42 34.85 -32.66
CA LEU A 15 -33.10 34.43 -33.20
C LEU A 15 -33.25 33.83 -34.60
N LEU A 16 -32.95 34.65 -35.61
CA LEU A 16 -32.83 34.25 -37.01
C LEU A 16 -31.34 34.06 -37.32
N PHE A 17 -30.93 32.80 -37.32
CA PHE A 17 -30.04 32.14 -38.28
C PHE A 17 -28.87 32.96 -38.88
N ALA A 18 -27.67 32.75 -38.33
CA ALA A 18 -26.48 32.50 -39.12
C ALA A 18 -26.20 30.99 -39.04
N SER A 19 -26.11 30.32 -40.19
CA SER A 19 -25.88 28.89 -40.31
C SER A 19 -24.45 28.55 -39.91
N ALA A 20 -24.27 28.05 -38.68
CA ALA A 20 -23.11 27.23 -38.35
C ALA A 20 -23.26 25.89 -39.08
N VAL A 21 -22.29 25.57 -39.93
CA VAL A 21 -22.09 24.21 -40.43
C VAL A 21 -21.67 23.39 -39.20
N ASN A 22 -22.60 22.62 -38.66
CA ASN A 22 -22.32 21.69 -37.58
C ASN A 22 -21.38 20.60 -38.11
N ASN A 23 -20.10 20.68 -37.79
CA ASN A 23 -19.21 19.52 -37.79
C ASN A 23 -19.48 18.76 -36.48
N PRO A 24 -19.91 17.48 -36.50
CA PRO A 24 -20.18 16.73 -35.28
C PRO A 24 -18.84 16.27 -34.67
N ARG A 25 -18.04 17.21 -34.15
CA ARG A 25 -16.88 16.86 -33.32
C ARG A 25 -17.40 16.27 -32.01
N VAL A 26 -16.92 15.06 -31.69
CA VAL A 26 -17.45 14.16 -30.67
C VAL A 26 -17.53 14.84 -29.31
N ASP A 27 -18.73 14.84 -28.74
CA ASP A 27 -19.07 15.31 -27.40
C ASP A 27 -18.49 14.35 -26.33
N ASN A 28 -17.21 14.53 -25.95
CA ASN A 28 -16.57 13.80 -24.84
C ASN A 28 -16.46 14.66 -23.56
N SER A 29 -17.61 15.15 -23.11
CA SER A 29 -17.73 16.26 -22.14
C SER A 29 -18.06 15.85 -20.69
N THR A 30 -17.26 15.00 -20.02
CA THR A 30 -17.48 14.75 -18.57
C THR A 30 -16.20 14.67 -17.72
N SER A 31 -16.28 15.22 -16.50
CA SER A 31 -15.23 15.19 -15.46
C SER A 31 -14.86 13.76 -15.04
N GLU A 32 -13.58 13.51 -14.74
CA GLU A 32 -13.03 12.17 -14.44
C GLU A 32 -13.76 11.39 -13.33
N THR A 33 -14.34 12.09 -12.34
CA THR A 33 -15.10 11.47 -11.23
C THR A 33 -16.27 10.60 -11.71
N THR A 34 -16.75 10.80 -12.94
CA THR A 34 -17.84 10.01 -13.52
C THR A 34 -17.32 8.95 -14.51
N TYR A 35 -16.11 9.07 -15.03
CA TYR A 35 -15.65 8.26 -16.17
C TYR A 35 -14.86 7.01 -15.77
N CYS A 36 -14.11 7.03 -14.66
CA CYS A 36 -13.41 5.83 -14.19
C CYS A 36 -14.35 4.86 -13.43
N TRP A 37 -15.62 5.23 -13.22
CA TRP A 37 -16.65 4.44 -12.52
C TRP A 37 -17.77 3.99 -13.47
N GLY A 38 -18.32 2.80 -13.24
CA GLY A 38 -19.40 2.21 -14.04
C GLY A 38 -18.97 0.98 -14.82
N GLU A 39 -19.94 0.33 -15.49
CA GLU A 39 -19.75 -0.95 -16.18
C GLU A 39 -18.63 -0.85 -17.24
N GLY A 40 -17.64 -1.74 -17.14
CA GLY A 40 -16.50 -1.79 -18.06
C GLY A 40 -15.46 -0.68 -17.88
N LYS A 41 -15.42 0.00 -16.72
CA LYS A 41 -14.43 1.04 -16.39
C LYS A 41 -13.39 0.57 -15.37
N ILE A 42 -12.36 1.38 -15.15
CA ILE A 42 -11.20 1.07 -14.28
C ILE A 42 -11.58 0.65 -12.86
N PHE A 43 -12.60 1.27 -12.25
CA PHE A 43 -13.06 0.93 -10.90
C PHE A 43 -14.41 0.20 -10.89
N ASP A 44 -14.78 -0.45 -12.00
CA ASP A 44 -15.97 -1.28 -12.07
C ASP A 44 -15.91 -2.40 -11.02
N GLY A 45 -17.04 -2.62 -10.34
CA GLY A 45 -17.22 -3.60 -9.27
C GLY A 45 -16.87 -3.13 -7.85
N TYR A 46 -16.31 -1.93 -7.67
CA TYR A 46 -15.90 -1.41 -6.36
C TYR A 46 -16.91 -0.40 -5.77
N ASP A 47 -17.05 -0.37 -4.45
CA ASP A 47 -17.89 0.59 -3.72
C ASP A 47 -17.04 1.80 -3.28
N PRO A 48 -17.30 3.02 -3.81
CA PRO A 48 -16.56 4.22 -3.42
C PRO A 48 -16.59 4.52 -1.91
N SER A 49 -17.64 4.11 -1.20
CA SER A 49 -17.75 4.33 0.25
C SER A 49 -16.79 3.48 1.09
N ARG A 50 -16.19 2.45 0.48
CA ARG A 50 -15.20 1.55 1.08
C ARG A 50 -13.76 1.95 0.78
N GLU A 51 -13.55 3.01 -0.01
CA GLU A 51 -12.21 3.51 -0.34
C GLU A 51 -11.50 4.03 0.93
N VAL A 52 -10.25 3.62 1.11
CA VAL A 52 -9.38 4.07 2.18
C VAL A 52 -8.54 5.25 1.67
N ILE A 53 -9.10 6.46 1.75
CA ILE A 53 -8.52 7.70 1.18
C ILE A 53 -7.07 7.95 1.61
N SER A 54 -6.71 7.59 2.85
CA SER A 54 -5.34 7.75 3.36
C SER A 54 -4.30 6.86 2.68
N LYS A 55 -4.73 5.90 1.87
CA LYS A 55 -3.88 4.97 1.12
C LYS A 55 -3.76 5.32 -0.37
N ARG A 56 -4.36 6.42 -0.82
CA ARG A 56 -4.17 6.88 -2.20
C ARG A 56 -2.70 7.14 -2.48
N ASP A 57 -2.26 6.73 -3.65
CA ASP A 57 -1.03 7.19 -4.29
C ASP A 57 -1.38 7.75 -5.68
N MET A 58 -0.39 7.99 -6.54
CA MET A 58 -0.62 8.54 -7.88
C MET A 58 -1.45 7.64 -8.80
N THR A 59 -1.34 6.32 -8.65
CA THR A 59 -1.80 5.31 -9.63
C THR A 59 -2.79 4.28 -9.04
N SER A 60 -3.12 4.36 -7.75
CA SER A 60 -3.90 3.33 -7.08
C SER A 60 -4.99 3.85 -6.13
N LYS A 61 -6.03 3.02 -5.99
CA LYS A 61 -7.07 3.14 -4.96
C LYS A 61 -7.10 1.87 -4.13
N HIS A 62 -7.34 2.01 -2.82
CA HIS A 62 -7.44 0.89 -1.89
C HIS A 62 -8.84 0.83 -1.29
N PHE A 63 -9.43 -0.36 -1.22
CA PHE A 63 -10.77 -0.61 -0.71
C PHE A 63 -10.72 -1.56 0.47
N ALA A 64 -11.42 -1.25 1.56
CA ALA A 64 -11.53 -2.15 2.70
C ALA A 64 -12.55 -3.27 2.42
N ASN A 65 -12.19 -4.52 2.70
CA ASN A 65 -13.06 -5.68 2.55
C ASN A 65 -13.77 -6.03 3.88
N ALA A 66 -14.85 -6.81 3.80
CA ALA A 66 -15.66 -7.16 4.97
C ALA A 66 -14.95 -8.13 5.94
N ASP A 67 -13.96 -8.86 5.46
CA ASP A 67 -13.16 -9.84 6.21
C ASP A 67 -11.92 -9.22 6.89
N GLY A 68 -11.71 -7.90 6.75
CA GLY A 68 -10.56 -7.19 7.31
C GLY A 68 -9.35 -7.11 6.39
N SER A 69 -9.39 -7.73 5.20
CA SER A 69 -8.41 -7.51 4.14
C SER A 69 -8.68 -6.19 3.40
N TYR A 70 -7.79 -5.84 2.48
CA TYR A 70 -7.92 -4.72 1.57
C TYR A 70 -7.72 -5.18 0.13
N THR A 71 -8.27 -4.43 -0.82
CA THR A 71 -8.02 -4.60 -2.25
C THR A 71 -7.47 -3.31 -2.84
N ALA A 72 -6.24 -3.34 -3.36
CA ALA A 72 -5.66 -2.28 -4.16
C ALA A 72 -6.01 -2.48 -5.64
N VAL A 73 -6.44 -1.42 -6.31
CA VAL A 73 -6.61 -1.36 -7.77
C VAL A 73 -5.58 -0.39 -8.30
N ILE A 74 -4.56 -0.91 -8.98
CA ILE A 74 -3.39 -0.20 -9.47
C ILE A 74 -3.47 -0.11 -10.99
N VAL A 75 -3.28 1.08 -11.54
CA VAL A 75 -3.29 1.31 -13.01
C VAL A 75 -1.94 1.78 -13.52
N GLY A 76 -1.75 1.67 -14.84
CA GLY A 76 -0.49 2.05 -15.49
C GLY A 76 -0.22 3.56 -15.57
N GLY A 77 -1.14 4.44 -15.16
CA GLY A 77 -0.99 5.89 -15.27
C GLY A 77 -1.67 6.66 -14.14
N PRO A 78 -1.46 7.98 -14.05
CA PRO A 78 -1.91 8.77 -12.91
C PRO A 78 -3.44 8.92 -12.89
N VAL A 79 -4.04 8.59 -11.75
CA VAL A 79 -5.46 8.82 -11.43
C VAL A 79 -5.63 9.83 -10.30
N HIS A 80 -4.55 10.09 -9.55
CA HIS A 80 -4.51 11.13 -8.54
C HIS A 80 -3.35 12.09 -8.78
N TYR A 81 -3.55 13.35 -8.36
CA TYR A 81 -2.49 14.35 -8.25
C TYR A 81 -2.32 14.77 -6.79
N LYS A 82 -1.15 15.32 -6.45
CA LYS A 82 -0.86 15.83 -5.11
C LYS A 82 -1.17 17.33 -5.07
N ASN A 83 -2.05 17.75 -4.17
CA ASN A 83 -2.38 19.17 -4.00
C ASN A 83 -1.28 19.92 -3.22
N GLU A 84 -1.42 21.24 -3.07
CA GLU A 84 -0.47 22.11 -2.37
C GLU A 84 -0.25 21.75 -0.89
N ASN A 85 -1.19 21.04 -0.27
CA ASN A 85 -1.07 20.54 1.11
C ASN A 85 -0.40 19.16 1.20
N GLY A 86 0.00 18.58 0.07
CA GLY A 86 0.59 17.26 0.01
C GLY A 86 -0.42 16.10 0.02
N GLU A 87 -1.72 16.37 -0.18
CA GLU A 87 -2.79 15.37 -0.18
C GLU A 87 -3.07 14.86 -1.60
N TRP A 88 -3.28 13.55 -1.75
CA TRP A 88 -3.74 12.95 -2.99
C TRP A 88 -5.22 13.24 -3.26
N LYS A 89 -5.51 13.82 -4.42
CA LYS A 89 -6.86 14.14 -4.92
C LYS A 89 -7.07 13.50 -6.28
N GLU A 90 -8.33 13.23 -6.64
CA GLU A 90 -8.69 12.79 -8.00
C GLU A 90 -8.18 13.80 -9.02
N ILE A 91 -7.66 13.31 -10.13
CA ILE A 91 -7.47 14.18 -11.28
C ILE A 91 -8.85 14.61 -11.81
N ASP A 92 -8.93 15.83 -12.30
CA ASP A 92 -10.04 16.33 -13.10
C ASP A 92 -9.42 17.18 -14.19
N THR A 93 -9.59 16.82 -15.44
CA THR A 93 -8.97 17.50 -16.58
C THR A 93 -9.76 18.73 -17.03
N LYS A 94 -10.91 19.00 -16.42
CA LYS A 94 -11.76 20.13 -16.77
C LYS A 94 -10.97 21.44 -16.68
N ILE A 95 -11.10 22.24 -17.73
CA ILE A 95 -10.55 23.58 -17.82
C ILE A 95 -11.59 24.56 -17.29
N ILE A 96 -11.16 25.39 -16.35
CA ILE A 96 -11.99 26.41 -15.69
C ILE A 96 -11.40 27.80 -15.92
N GLN A 97 -12.15 28.85 -15.59
CA GLN A 97 -11.57 30.19 -15.55
C GLN A 97 -10.59 30.34 -14.38
N THR A 98 -9.43 30.93 -14.66
CA THR A 98 -8.34 31.09 -13.69
C THR A 98 -8.76 32.07 -12.57
N PRO A 99 -8.51 31.76 -11.28
CA PRO A 99 -8.85 32.67 -10.19
C PRO A 99 -7.90 33.87 -10.00
N ALA A 100 -6.66 33.82 -10.54
CA ALA A 100 -5.56 34.65 -10.03
C ALA A 100 -4.43 35.05 -11.01
N ASP A 101 -4.57 34.90 -12.34
CA ASP A 101 -3.51 35.27 -13.30
C ASP A 101 -4.03 36.26 -14.36
N GLN A 102 -3.32 37.36 -14.60
CA GLN A 102 -3.70 38.37 -15.61
C GLN A 102 -3.36 37.93 -17.03
N ASP A 103 -2.40 37.00 -17.18
CA ASP A 103 -1.88 36.56 -18.47
C ASP A 103 -2.60 35.30 -19.00
N TYR A 104 -3.32 34.59 -18.12
CA TYR A 104 -4.01 33.33 -18.44
C TYR A 104 -5.45 33.34 -17.90
N THR A 105 -6.44 33.34 -18.79
CA THR A 105 -7.86 33.38 -18.42
C THR A 105 -8.41 32.00 -18.07
N TYR A 106 -7.79 30.93 -18.56
CA TYR A 106 -8.26 29.56 -18.33
C TYR A 106 -7.13 28.67 -17.81
N CYS A 107 -7.48 27.70 -16.96
CA CYS A 107 -6.52 26.76 -16.40
C CYS A 107 -7.13 25.38 -16.07
N ASN A 108 -6.25 24.38 -15.98
CA ASN A 108 -6.50 23.12 -15.31
C ASN A 108 -5.41 22.94 -14.23
N GLU A 109 -5.81 22.92 -12.96
CA GLU A 109 -4.90 22.81 -11.80
C GLU A 109 -5.07 21.51 -11.00
N THR A 110 -5.99 20.66 -11.43
CA THR A 110 -6.41 19.43 -10.76
C THR A 110 -5.78 18.21 -11.44
N ASN A 111 -4.50 18.29 -11.79
CA ASN A 111 -3.79 17.29 -12.57
C ASN A 111 -2.30 17.25 -12.17
N ILE A 112 -1.56 16.22 -12.58
CA ILE A 112 -0.13 16.03 -12.27
C ILE A 112 0.77 17.10 -12.91
N PHE A 113 0.26 17.80 -13.92
CA PHE A 113 0.78 19.05 -14.44
C PHE A 113 -0.36 20.06 -14.44
N LYS A 114 -0.06 21.33 -14.21
CA LYS A 114 -1.05 22.40 -14.35
C LYS A 114 -0.92 23.00 -15.74
N SER A 115 -2.03 23.21 -16.45
CA SER A 115 -2.03 23.88 -17.76
C SER A 115 -2.76 25.21 -17.68
N TYR A 116 -2.25 26.22 -18.40
CA TYR A 116 -2.81 27.56 -18.43
C TYR A 116 -2.87 28.06 -19.86
N PHE A 117 -4.03 28.61 -20.23
CA PHE A 117 -4.35 29.06 -21.57
C PHE A 117 -4.69 30.55 -21.57
N PRO A 118 -4.21 31.30 -22.58
CA PRO A 118 -4.47 32.71 -22.69
C PRO A 118 -5.92 32.98 -23.12
N THR A 119 -6.35 34.23 -22.98
CA THR A 119 -7.67 34.68 -23.49
C THR A 119 -7.74 34.57 -25.01
N THR A 120 -6.64 34.88 -25.69
CA THR A 120 -6.57 34.90 -27.15
C THR A 120 -5.30 34.23 -27.67
N SER A 121 -5.37 33.75 -28.91
CA SER A 121 -4.30 33.03 -29.62
C SER A 121 -3.02 33.83 -29.83
N ASN A 122 -3.12 35.16 -29.93
CA ASN A 122 -1.98 36.07 -30.16
C ASN A 122 -1.16 36.34 -28.90
N SER A 123 -1.65 35.95 -27.71
CA SER A 123 -1.04 36.30 -26.43
C SER A 123 0.48 36.06 -26.39
N SER A 124 1.22 37.07 -25.94
CA SER A 124 2.66 36.98 -25.73
C SER A 124 3.05 35.97 -24.64
N SER A 125 2.08 35.51 -23.84
CA SER A 125 2.29 34.56 -22.75
C SER A 125 2.25 33.10 -23.21
N GLY A 126 1.66 32.81 -24.38
CA GLY A 126 1.54 31.45 -24.93
C GLY A 126 0.73 30.50 -24.05
N VAL A 127 0.95 29.20 -24.20
CA VAL A 127 0.37 28.14 -23.35
C VAL A 127 1.41 27.68 -22.35
N LYS A 128 1.08 27.70 -21.05
CA LYS A 128 1.99 27.35 -19.95
C LYS A 128 1.63 26.00 -19.37
N LEU A 129 2.62 25.12 -19.28
CA LEU A 129 2.58 23.87 -18.53
C LEU A 129 3.48 24.03 -17.30
N LYS A 130 2.91 23.84 -16.11
CA LYS A 130 3.60 23.98 -14.83
C LYS A 130 3.67 22.66 -14.09
N PHE A 131 4.84 22.37 -13.56
CA PHE A 131 5.17 21.23 -12.72
C PHE A 131 5.58 21.75 -11.33
N GLU A 132 5.94 20.88 -10.37
CA GLU A 132 6.25 21.28 -8.98
C GLU A 132 7.20 22.50 -8.91
N ASP A 133 8.37 22.40 -9.56
CA ASP A 133 9.41 23.44 -9.55
C ASP A 133 9.85 23.89 -10.96
N SER A 134 9.05 23.64 -11.99
CA SER A 134 9.41 23.99 -13.38
C SER A 134 8.22 24.41 -14.23
N GLU A 135 8.49 25.17 -15.29
CA GLU A 135 7.48 25.66 -16.22
C GLU A 135 7.99 25.53 -17.67
N LEU A 136 7.16 24.97 -18.55
CA LEU A 136 7.36 24.94 -19.99
C LEU A 136 6.34 25.88 -20.62
N ILE A 137 6.79 26.78 -21.49
CA ILE A 137 5.90 27.65 -22.26
C ILE A 137 6.00 27.28 -23.74
N LEU A 138 4.84 27.06 -24.36
CA LEU A 138 4.67 26.72 -25.76
C LEU A 138 3.88 27.81 -26.48
N TRP A 139 3.90 27.78 -27.81
CA TRP A 139 2.99 28.56 -28.65
C TRP A 139 3.06 30.10 -28.49
N GLN A 140 4.18 30.64 -27.97
CA GLN A 140 4.39 32.10 -27.96
C GLN A 140 4.71 32.61 -29.36
N ASN A 141 4.13 33.74 -29.76
CA ASN A 141 4.42 34.42 -31.03
C ASN A 141 4.38 33.46 -32.23
N ALA A 142 3.33 32.65 -32.32
CA ALA A 142 3.19 31.66 -33.38
C ALA A 142 3.04 32.34 -34.75
N ARG A 143 3.62 31.72 -35.79
CA ARG A 143 3.52 32.17 -37.18
C ARG A 143 3.41 30.98 -38.14
N LEU A 144 2.74 31.21 -39.26
CA LEU A 144 2.72 30.33 -40.41
C LEU A 144 3.83 30.76 -41.37
N SER A 145 4.69 29.82 -41.75
CA SER A 145 5.76 30.06 -42.72
C SER A 145 5.94 28.86 -43.64
N TRP A 146 6.76 28.97 -44.66
CA TRP A 146 7.20 27.82 -45.45
C TRP A 146 8.71 27.84 -45.64
N THR A 147 9.30 26.67 -45.85
CA THR A 147 10.72 26.51 -46.15
C THR A 147 10.86 26.02 -47.58
N ASP A 148 11.67 26.73 -48.36
CA ASP A 148 11.95 26.36 -49.75
C ASP A 148 12.90 25.16 -49.86
N SER A 149 13.04 24.62 -51.07
CA SER A 149 13.95 23.51 -51.36
C SER A 149 15.44 23.81 -51.10
N GLN A 150 15.80 25.07 -50.87
CA GLN A 150 17.16 25.50 -50.46
C GLN A 150 17.30 25.65 -48.94
N GLY A 151 16.21 25.51 -48.19
CA GLY A 151 16.17 25.61 -46.73
C GLY A 151 15.91 27.01 -46.20
N ALA A 152 15.60 28.01 -47.05
CA ALA A 152 15.27 29.36 -46.61
C ALA A 152 13.80 29.44 -46.16
N GLU A 153 13.56 30.12 -45.04
CA GLU A 153 12.21 30.34 -44.52
C GLU A 153 11.59 31.62 -45.08
N HIS A 154 10.31 31.53 -45.44
CA HIS A 154 9.49 32.63 -45.93
C HIS A 154 8.23 32.73 -45.07
N ASN A 155 8.04 33.87 -44.40
CA ASN A 155 6.85 34.11 -43.58
C ASN A 155 5.60 34.22 -44.48
N ILE A 156 4.50 33.56 -44.08
CA ILE A 156 3.18 33.67 -44.71
C ILE A 156 2.34 34.67 -43.92
N SER A 157 2.13 34.38 -42.63
CA SER A 157 1.34 35.20 -41.72
C SER A 157 1.73 34.98 -40.27
N ASP A 158 1.57 36.01 -39.45
CA ASP A 158 1.56 35.85 -37.99
C ASP A 158 0.17 35.37 -37.54
N ILE A 159 0.07 34.82 -36.33
CA ILE A 159 -1.18 34.32 -35.78
C ILE A 159 -2.23 35.44 -35.62
N ASN A 160 -3.46 35.16 -36.05
CA ASN A 160 -4.62 36.04 -35.85
C ASN A 160 -4.95 36.13 -34.35
N ASP A 161 -5.51 37.26 -33.91
CA ASP A 161 -5.97 37.44 -32.53
C ASP A 161 -7.43 36.98 -32.40
N VAL A 162 -7.63 35.73 -31.99
CA VAL A 162 -8.94 35.10 -31.82
C VAL A 162 -9.14 34.66 -30.37
N ASN A 163 -10.36 34.75 -29.85
CA ASN A 163 -10.67 34.35 -28.48
C ASN A 163 -10.66 32.82 -28.35
N ALA A 164 -10.17 32.32 -27.20
CA ALA A 164 -10.31 30.92 -26.81
C ALA A 164 -11.80 30.55 -26.61
N ASN A 165 -12.22 29.48 -27.25
CA ASN A 165 -13.48 28.80 -27.02
C ASN A 165 -13.22 27.56 -26.14
N VAL A 166 -13.77 27.52 -24.93
CA VAL A 166 -13.44 26.51 -23.92
C VAL A 166 -14.66 25.66 -23.62
N SER A 167 -14.49 24.34 -23.69
CA SER A 167 -15.52 23.35 -23.36
C SER A 167 -14.88 22.16 -22.66
N GLU A 168 -15.28 21.92 -21.40
CA GLU A 168 -14.73 20.86 -20.55
C GLU A 168 -13.20 20.85 -20.53
N ASN A 169 -12.53 19.86 -21.11
CA ASN A 169 -11.08 19.72 -21.15
C ASN A 169 -10.44 20.22 -22.47
N ILE A 170 -11.21 20.91 -23.31
CA ILE A 170 -10.82 21.38 -24.64
C ILE A 170 -10.80 22.91 -24.71
N VAL A 171 -9.77 23.47 -25.36
CA VAL A 171 -9.65 24.88 -25.75
C VAL A 171 -9.41 24.95 -27.25
N ILE A 172 -10.25 25.68 -27.99
CA ILE A 172 -10.12 25.88 -29.44
C ILE A 172 -9.87 27.36 -29.73
N PHE A 173 -8.90 27.62 -30.61
CA PHE A 173 -8.71 28.91 -31.26
C PHE A 173 -9.08 28.78 -32.73
N ASP A 174 -10.34 29.10 -33.04
CA ASP A 174 -10.91 28.99 -34.39
C ASP A 174 -10.26 30.02 -35.35
N ASP A 175 -9.86 29.58 -36.54
CA ASP A 175 -9.29 30.42 -37.60
C ASP A 175 -8.10 31.29 -37.13
N CYS A 176 -7.28 30.71 -36.24
CA CYS A 176 -6.10 31.36 -35.68
C CYS A 176 -4.99 31.59 -36.72
N PHE A 177 -5.01 30.82 -37.81
CA PHE A 177 -4.46 31.21 -39.11
C PHE A 177 -5.56 31.02 -40.16
N ASP A 178 -5.48 31.72 -41.29
CA ASP A 178 -6.49 31.63 -42.36
C ASP A 178 -6.75 30.17 -42.79
N GLY A 179 -7.91 29.64 -42.40
CA GLY A 179 -8.33 28.25 -42.67
C GLY A 179 -7.72 27.19 -41.75
N ILE A 180 -7.10 27.57 -40.62
CA ILE A 180 -6.46 26.67 -39.66
C ILE A 180 -6.91 26.97 -38.23
N ASP A 181 -7.44 25.95 -37.56
CA ASP A 181 -7.76 26.00 -36.13
C ASP A 181 -6.62 25.37 -35.31
N MET A 182 -6.46 25.83 -34.07
CA MET A 182 -5.64 25.14 -33.07
C MET A 182 -6.52 24.69 -31.92
N GLU A 183 -6.55 23.38 -31.68
CA GLU A 183 -7.29 22.75 -30.60
C GLU A 183 -6.32 22.14 -29.57
N TYR A 184 -6.56 22.41 -28.30
CA TYR A 184 -5.83 21.85 -27.18
C TYR A 184 -6.78 21.00 -26.35
N GLN A 185 -6.37 19.78 -26.05
CA GLN A 185 -7.09 18.89 -25.15
C GLN A 185 -6.19 18.45 -24.01
N VAL A 186 -6.67 18.67 -22.78
CA VAL A 186 -5.98 18.25 -21.56
C VAL A 186 -6.41 16.84 -21.19
N THR A 187 -5.43 15.96 -21.02
CA THR A 187 -5.60 14.62 -20.45
C THR A 187 -4.77 14.47 -19.18
N ASN A 188 -4.84 13.31 -18.53
CA ASN A 188 -4.11 12.95 -17.32
C ASN A 188 -2.58 13.08 -17.49
N THR A 189 -2.08 12.89 -18.71
CA THR A 189 -0.63 12.86 -19.00
C THR A 189 -0.25 13.64 -20.25
N GLN A 190 -1.19 14.29 -20.93
CA GLN A 190 -0.92 14.91 -22.22
C GLN A 190 -1.62 16.27 -22.35
N LEU A 191 -0.94 17.17 -23.04
CA LEU A 191 -1.58 18.24 -23.78
C LEU A 191 -1.61 17.81 -25.24
N ARG A 192 -2.71 17.18 -25.66
CA ARG A 192 -2.94 16.91 -27.09
C ARG A 192 -3.16 18.25 -27.78
N THR A 193 -2.48 18.46 -28.90
CA THR A 193 -2.59 19.69 -29.68
C THR A 193 -2.88 19.29 -31.11
N ASP A 194 -4.06 19.62 -31.59
CA ASP A 194 -4.51 19.27 -32.92
C ASP A 194 -4.50 20.55 -33.77
N ILE A 195 -3.68 20.56 -34.81
CA ILE A 195 -3.69 21.62 -35.82
C ILE A 195 -4.62 21.17 -36.92
N ILE A 196 -5.72 21.89 -37.12
CA ILE A 196 -6.82 21.43 -37.96
C ILE A 196 -6.93 22.33 -39.18
N LEU A 197 -6.56 21.80 -40.33
CA LEU A 197 -6.65 22.50 -41.61
C LEU A 197 -8.05 22.26 -42.18
N GLN A 198 -8.88 23.29 -42.10
CA GLN A 198 -10.22 23.31 -42.71
C GLN A 198 -10.12 23.38 -44.25
N GLN A 199 -9.03 23.97 -44.74
CA GLN A 199 -8.67 24.02 -46.15
C GLN A 199 -7.14 24.03 -46.30
N ILE A 200 -6.63 23.60 -47.44
CA ILE A 200 -5.19 23.74 -47.75
C ILE A 200 -4.89 25.23 -47.96
N PRO A 201 -3.93 25.82 -47.23
CA PRO A 201 -3.53 27.21 -47.45
C PRO A 201 -3.14 27.47 -48.91
N GLU A 202 -3.59 28.58 -49.51
CA GLU A 202 -3.37 28.86 -50.94
C GLU A 202 -1.90 28.74 -51.34
N ILE A 203 -0.99 29.26 -50.51
CA ILE A 203 0.45 29.17 -50.72
C ILE A 203 0.97 27.72 -50.79
N ALA A 204 0.40 26.80 -50.02
CA ALA A 204 0.80 25.40 -49.97
C ALA A 204 0.56 24.67 -51.31
N THR A 205 -0.41 25.15 -52.11
CA THR A 205 -0.69 24.61 -53.45
C THR A 205 0.36 24.99 -54.50
N THR A 206 1.21 25.99 -54.19
CA THR A 206 2.27 26.48 -55.09
C THR A 206 3.67 25.96 -54.74
N LEU A 207 3.78 25.21 -53.64
CA LEU A 207 5.05 24.68 -53.15
C LEU A 207 5.55 23.53 -54.04
N ASP A 208 6.87 23.29 -54.01
CA ASP A 208 7.48 22.10 -54.62
C ASP A 208 7.47 20.92 -53.62
N GLU A 209 7.59 19.67 -54.11
CA GLU A 209 7.54 18.47 -53.26
C GLU A 209 8.63 18.41 -52.16
N ASN A 210 9.68 19.21 -52.29
CA ASN A 210 10.80 19.30 -51.34
C ASN A 210 10.64 20.47 -50.36
N CYS A 211 9.61 21.31 -50.52
CA CYS A 211 9.24 22.37 -49.58
C CYS A 211 8.53 21.84 -48.33
N TRP A 212 8.46 22.69 -47.31
CA TRP A 212 7.77 22.41 -46.05
C TRP A 212 6.87 23.58 -45.69
N LEU A 213 5.62 23.29 -45.31
CA LEU A 213 4.79 24.24 -44.55
C LEU A 213 5.24 24.16 -43.08
N ASN A 214 5.40 25.29 -42.41
CA ASN A 214 5.82 25.33 -41.03
C ASN A 214 4.82 26.10 -40.18
N ILE A 215 4.54 25.56 -38.99
CA ILE A 215 3.99 26.35 -37.89
C ILE A 215 5.12 26.53 -36.88
N ALA A 216 5.58 27.77 -36.75
CA ALA A 216 6.72 28.12 -35.91
C ALA A 216 6.24 28.87 -34.67
N TYR A 217 6.74 28.49 -33.49
CA TYR A 217 6.43 29.17 -32.24
C TYR A 217 7.63 29.23 -31.32
N LYS A 218 7.68 30.26 -30.47
CA LYS A 218 8.67 30.38 -29.40
C LYS A 218 8.32 29.41 -28.28
N MET A 219 9.35 28.70 -27.81
CA MET A 219 9.29 27.77 -26.69
C MET A 219 10.24 28.25 -25.59
N VAL A 220 9.77 28.27 -24.34
CA VAL A 220 10.60 28.56 -23.17
C VAL A 220 10.73 27.28 -22.35
N LEU A 221 11.94 26.73 -22.33
CA LEU A 221 12.23 25.51 -21.57
C LEU A 221 12.28 25.80 -20.06
N PRO A 222 12.00 24.79 -19.22
CA PRO A 222 12.33 24.87 -17.81
C PRO A 222 13.79 25.22 -17.54
N ASP A 223 14.03 25.90 -16.42
CA ASP A 223 15.36 26.32 -16.01
C ASP A 223 16.32 25.12 -15.91
N GLY A 224 17.42 25.19 -16.66
CA GLY A 224 18.44 24.14 -16.69
C GLY A 224 18.05 22.86 -17.43
N ALA A 225 16.85 22.79 -18.03
CA ALA A 225 16.46 21.65 -18.85
C ALA A 225 17.29 21.56 -20.13
N THR A 226 17.42 20.33 -20.64
CA THR A 226 18.14 20.03 -21.88
C THR A 226 17.22 19.31 -22.86
N ILE A 227 17.54 19.41 -24.15
CA ILE A 227 16.80 18.72 -25.21
C ILE A 227 17.64 17.53 -25.69
N ALA A 228 17.00 16.37 -25.83
CA ALA A 228 17.60 15.15 -26.36
C ALA A 228 16.77 14.58 -27.52
N GLY A 229 17.46 13.92 -28.46
CA GLY A 229 16.88 13.22 -29.62
C GLY A 229 17.83 13.23 -30.82
N MET A 230 17.41 12.65 -31.94
CA MET A 230 18.28 12.45 -33.10
C MET A 230 18.60 13.77 -33.81
N GLN A 231 19.88 14.15 -33.82
CA GLN A 231 20.36 15.33 -34.55
C GLN A 231 20.65 14.98 -36.02
N LYS A 232 20.08 15.74 -36.95
CA LYS A 232 20.42 15.69 -38.39
C LYS A 232 21.10 17.01 -38.77
N ARG A 233 22.44 17.00 -38.88
CA ARG A 233 23.33 18.18 -39.13
C ARG A 233 23.51 19.07 -37.88
N GLN A 234 23.83 20.37 -38.03
CA GLN A 234 24.12 21.30 -36.93
C GLN A 234 22.88 21.84 -36.19
N ASN A 235 21.67 21.50 -36.64
CA ASN A 235 20.41 21.90 -36.01
C ASN A 235 19.71 20.65 -35.45
N PHE A 236 18.96 20.82 -34.36
CA PHE A 236 18.17 19.73 -33.79
C PHE A 236 16.90 19.57 -34.61
N SER A 237 16.84 18.55 -35.47
CA SER A 237 15.66 18.38 -36.30
C SER A 237 15.45 16.96 -36.79
N THR A 238 14.29 16.42 -36.45
CA THR A 238 14.03 14.98 -36.28
C THR A 238 12.60 14.61 -36.66
N GLU A 239 12.47 13.46 -37.32
CA GLU A 239 11.19 12.80 -37.65
C GLU A 239 10.75 11.84 -36.52
N TYR A 240 11.51 11.79 -35.42
CA TYR A 240 11.32 10.86 -34.29
C TYR A 240 10.85 11.55 -32.99
N GLY A 241 10.55 12.86 -33.04
CA GLY A 241 10.18 13.64 -31.86
C GLY A 241 11.36 14.12 -31.03
N ILE A 242 11.08 14.88 -29.97
CA ILE A 242 12.07 15.51 -29.08
C ILE A 242 11.75 15.19 -27.62
N GLU A 243 12.79 15.02 -26.80
CA GLU A 243 12.68 14.78 -25.36
C GLU A 243 13.23 15.98 -24.60
N ILE A 244 12.52 16.44 -23.57
CA ILE A 244 13.05 17.43 -22.61
C ILE A 244 13.43 16.69 -21.33
N LYS A 245 14.66 16.96 -20.89
CA LYS A 245 15.28 16.35 -19.71
C LYS A 245 15.56 17.39 -18.64
N ASP A 246 15.32 17.01 -17.40
CA ASP A 246 15.56 17.87 -16.24
C ASP A 246 17.08 18.04 -15.97
N THR A 247 17.42 18.74 -14.90
CA THR A 247 18.82 18.98 -14.49
C THR A 247 19.56 17.71 -14.05
N GLN A 248 18.85 16.63 -13.77
CA GLN A 248 19.39 15.32 -13.40
C GLN A 248 19.54 14.39 -14.62
N GLY A 249 19.08 14.82 -15.80
CA GLY A 249 19.13 14.05 -17.05
C GLY A 249 17.93 13.13 -17.27
N ASN A 250 16.91 13.24 -16.43
CA ASN A 250 15.69 12.47 -16.46
C ASN A 250 14.70 13.02 -17.48
N LYS A 251 14.06 12.15 -18.26
CA LYS A 251 13.02 12.56 -19.22
C LYS A 251 11.74 12.86 -18.46
N PHE A 252 11.14 14.02 -18.72
CA PHE A 252 9.86 14.39 -18.10
C PHE A 252 8.83 14.93 -19.11
N ILE A 253 9.26 15.33 -20.32
CA ILE A 253 8.38 15.71 -21.43
C ILE A 253 8.86 15.06 -22.73
N ILE A 254 7.92 14.53 -23.50
CA ILE A 254 8.12 14.00 -24.84
C ILE A 254 7.18 14.71 -25.80
N MET A 255 7.74 15.26 -26.87
CA MET A 255 6.98 15.77 -28.00
C MET A 255 7.19 14.79 -29.18
N PRO A 256 6.27 13.84 -29.40
CA PRO A 256 6.32 12.92 -30.53
C PRO A 256 6.40 13.63 -31.90
N PRO A 257 6.80 12.91 -32.95
CA PRO A 257 6.70 13.45 -34.28
C PRO A 257 5.24 13.64 -34.70
N GLN A 258 5.07 14.50 -35.68
CA GLN A 258 3.78 15.03 -36.10
C GLN A 258 3.09 14.03 -37.01
N LEU A 259 1.82 13.76 -36.78
CA LEU A 259 1.08 12.71 -37.48
C LEU A 259 -0.16 13.25 -38.14
N MET A 260 -0.48 12.67 -39.28
CA MET A 260 -1.70 12.95 -40.01
C MET A 260 -2.80 11.95 -39.62
N ASN A 261 -3.89 12.43 -39.00
CA ASN A 261 -4.97 11.58 -38.46
C ASN A 261 -5.98 11.08 -39.53
N ASN A 262 -5.81 11.47 -40.80
CA ASN A 262 -6.80 11.22 -41.87
C ASN A 262 -6.23 10.41 -43.06
N ALA A 263 -5.15 9.66 -42.85
CA ALA A 263 -4.51 8.86 -43.90
C ALA A 263 -4.68 7.35 -43.66
N LEU A 264 -4.99 6.60 -44.72
CA LEU A 264 -4.98 5.12 -44.71
C LEU A 264 -3.59 4.53 -44.35
N ILE A 265 -2.54 5.35 -44.40
CA ILE A 265 -1.16 5.03 -44.00
C ILE A 265 -0.62 6.23 -43.20
N PRO A 266 -0.14 6.03 -41.95
CA PRO A 266 0.38 7.12 -41.14
C PRO A 266 1.54 7.84 -41.83
N GLN A 267 1.45 9.15 -41.98
CA GLN A 267 2.54 9.98 -42.49
C GLN A 267 3.11 10.84 -41.37
N THR A 268 4.45 11.04 -41.39
CA THR A 268 5.17 11.76 -40.35
C THR A 268 5.75 13.10 -40.84
N GLY A 269 5.51 14.15 -40.06
CA GLY A 269 6.18 15.43 -40.17
C GLY A 269 7.48 15.46 -39.38
N ARG A 270 8.10 16.64 -39.31
CA ARG A 270 9.40 16.84 -38.63
C ARG A 270 9.30 17.97 -37.61
N LEU A 271 9.98 17.80 -36.47
CA LEU A 271 10.25 18.91 -35.57
C LEU A 271 11.63 19.49 -35.89
N ARG A 272 11.73 20.81 -35.97
CA ARG A 272 13.01 21.53 -36.06
C ARG A 272 13.08 22.55 -34.93
N LEU A 273 14.21 22.58 -34.22
CA LEU A 273 14.48 23.57 -33.20
C LEU A 273 15.63 24.47 -33.66
N GLU A 274 15.47 25.76 -33.48
CA GLU A 274 16.47 26.77 -33.85
C GLU A 274 16.47 27.90 -32.83
N THR A 275 17.67 28.37 -32.46
CA THR A 275 17.81 29.57 -31.64
C THR A 275 17.92 30.78 -32.56
N VAL A 276 16.93 31.67 -32.50
CA VAL A 276 16.86 32.91 -33.28
C VAL A 276 16.94 34.06 -32.30
N ASP A 277 17.96 34.91 -32.43
CA ASP A 277 18.21 36.06 -31.55
C ASP A 277 18.25 35.74 -30.05
N GLY A 278 18.72 34.53 -29.69
CA GLY A 278 18.81 34.05 -28.31
C GLY A 278 17.54 33.37 -27.78
N GLU A 279 16.48 33.31 -28.58
CA GLU A 279 15.21 32.69 -28.25
C GLU A 279 15.05 31.35 -28.97
N LEU A 280 14.51 30.34 -28.30
CA LEU A 280 14.30 29.02 -28.88
C LEU A 280 12.97 28.97 -29.63
N TYR A 281 13.01 28.62 -30.91
CA TYR A 281 11.84 28.38 -31.74
C TYR A 281 11.71 26.91 -32.09
N CYS A 282 10.47 26.41 -32.01
CA CYS A 282 10.06 25.11 -32.50
C CYS A 282 9.28 25.29 -33.79
N TYR A 283 9.64 24.52 -34.81
CA TYR A 283 8.99 24.48 -36.11
C TYR A 283 8.38 23.09 -36.28
N ILE A 284 7.05 23.06 -36.34
CA ILE A 284 6.28 21.92 -36.82
C ILE A 284 6.34 21.97 -38.34
N GLN A 285 7.16 21.10 -38.94
CA GLN A 285 7.37 21.07 -40.39
C GLN A 285 6.51 19.97 -41.02
N ILE A 286 5.61 20.40 -41.90
CA ILE A 286 4.66 19.58 -42.62
C ILE A 286 5.13 19.50 -44.07
N PRO A 287 5.48 18.31 -44.59
CA PRO A 287 6.08 18.22 -45.92
C PRO A 287 5.04 18.55 -46.99
N ALA A 288 5.42 19.37 -47.96
CA ALA A 288 4.46 19.89 -48.94
C ALA A 288 3.83 18.79 -49.81
N LYS A 289 4.51 17.64 -49.95
CA LYS A 289 3.97 16.42 -50.59
C LYS A 289 2.64 15.93 -49.99
N TRP A 290 2.31 16.29 -48.74
CA TRP A 290 1.01 16.00 -48.13
C TRP A 290 -0.13 16.73 -48.86
N PHE A 291 0.18 17.86 -49.50
CA PHE A 291 -0.78 18.75 -50.14
C PHE A 291 -0.73 18.69 -51.69
N ILE A 292 0.42 18.36 -52.29
CA ILE A 292 0.66 18.55 -53.74
C ILE A 292 0.25 17.34 -54.60
N GLY A 293 0.17 16.13 -54.03
CA GLY A 293 -0.08 14.89 -54.79
C GLY A 293 1.12 14.50 -55.68
N SER A 294 1.49 13.23 -55.71
CA SER A 294 2.54 12.74 -56.62
C SER A 294 1.98 12.53 -58.02
N ASN A 295 2.70 13.03 -59.04
CA ASN A 295 2.37 12.87 -60.46
C ASN A 295 1.93 11.42 -60.82
N GLY A 296 0.62 11.18 -60.87
CA GLY A 296 0.04 9.99 -61.50
C GLY A 296 -0.79 9.05 -60.61
N ASP A 297 -0.81 9.19 -59.29
CA ASP A 297 -1.64 8.35 -58.41
C ASP A 297 -2.76 9.17 -57.77
N GLU A 298 -4.00 8.69 -57.88
CA GLU A 298 -5.26 9.34 -57.50
C GLU A 298 -5.46 9.57 -55.97
N ASN A 299 -4.39 9.62 -55.18
CA ASN A 299 -4.47 9.84 -53.74
C ASN A 299 -4.25 11.32 -53.40
N HIS A 300 -5.23 12.15 -53.78
CA HIS A 300 -5.44 13.42 -53.09
C HIS A 300 -6.06 13.08 -51.73
N LEU A 301 -5.32 13.24 -50.64
CA LEU A 301 -5.77 12.91 -49.27
C LEU A 301 -6.92 13.82 -48.75
N MET A 302 -7.50 14.66 -49.61
CA MET A 302 -8.77 15.36 -49.39
C MET A 302 -9.88 14.99 -50.39
N ARG A 303 -9.73 13.89 -51.14
CA ARG A 303 -10.72 13.48 -52.15
C ARG A 303 -11.14 12.03 -51.94
N THR A 304 -12.17 11.81 -51.12
CA THR A 304 -12.77 10.47 -51.03
C THR A 304 -13.80 10.29 -52.14
N THR A 305 -13.55 9.27 -52.98
CA THR A 305 -14.46 8.64 -53.95
C THR A 305 -15.03 9.48 -55.10
N ALA A 306 -14.43 9.28 -56.28
CA ALA A 306 -15.07 9.20 -57.59
C ALA A 306 -16.17 10.24 -57.93
N GLY A 307 -15.74 11.39 -58.44
CA GLY A 307 -16.41 12.05 -59.56
C GLY A 307 -17.41 13.16 -59.24
N SER A 308 -16.92 14.31 -58.77
CA SER A 308 -17.29 15.66 -59.24
C SER A 308 -16.39 16.69 -58.55
N ASP A 309 -16.47 17.94 -59.00
CA ASP A 309 -15.55 19.04 -58.68
C ASP A 309 -15.61 19.52 -57.21
N ASP A 310 -14.43 19.92 -56.69
CA ASP A 310 -14.17 20.93 -55.64
C ASP A 310 -14.81 20.88 -54.22
N GLU A 311 -15.01 19.73 -53.58
CA GLU A 311 -15.35 19.70 -52.13
C GLU A 311 -14.40 18.84 -51.28
N ILE A 312 -13.84 19.48 -50.24
CA ILE A 312 -13.15 18.87 -49.12
C ILE A 312 -14.24 18.21 -48.25
N THR A 313 -14.22 16.89 -48.09
CA THR A 313 -15.27 16.19 -47.32
C THR A 313 -15.00 16.13 -45.81
N GLU A 314 -13.74 16.23 -45.36
CA GLU A 314 -13.35 16.22 -43.93
C GLU A 314 -12.06 17.04 -43.72
N PRO A 315 -11.88 17.73 -42.57
CA PRO A 315 -10.67 18.50 -42.28
C PRO A 315 -9.43 17.60 -42.10
N LEU A 316 -8.25 18.17 -42.33
CA LEU A 316 -6.96 17.50 -42.10
C LEU A 316 -6.43 17.84 -40.72
N GLU A 317 -6.20 16.83 -39.89
CA GLU A 317 -5.69 17.01 -38.52
C GLU A 317 -4.23 16.58 -38.40
N ILE A 318 -3.43 17.45 -37.79
CA ILE A 318 -2.01 17.22 -37.51
C ILE A 318 -1.81 17.19 -36.00
N LEU A 319 -1.41 16.02 -35.49
CA LEU A 319 -1.25 15.77 -34.07
C LEU A 319 0.12 16.26 -33.61
N ALA A 320 0.12 17.28 -32.76
CA ALA A 320 1.29 17.95 -32.16
C ALA A 320 1.36 17.73 -30.64
N THR A 321 0.98 16.54 -30.18
CA THR A 321 0.84 16.20 -28.77
C THR A 321 2.11 16.47 -27.95
N THR A 322 1.93 17.01 -26.75
CA THR A 322 2.97 17.08 -25.72
C THR A 322 2.62 16.08 -24.62
N VAL A 323 3.49 15.11 -24.39
CA VAL A 323 3.32 14.05 -23.41
C VAL A 323 4.13 14.39 -22.16
N ILE A 324 3.45 14.49 -21.03
CA ILE A 324 4.02 14.64 -19.69
C ILE A 324 4.22 13.23 -19.12
N GLN A 325 5.46 12.90 -18.76
CA GLN A 325 5.80 11.63 -18.12
C GLN A 325 6.04 11.86 -16.63
N PRO A 326 5.06 11.63 -15.76
CA PRO A 326 5.21 11.91 -14.33
C PRO A 326 6.19 10.98 -13.61
N ASN A 327 6.47 9.77 -14.13
CA ASN A 327 7.06 8.71 -13.31
C ASN A 327 8.01 7.73 -14.01
N TYR A 328 8.62 8.08 -15.15
CA TYR A 328 9.43 7.14 -15.96
C TYR A 328 8.70 5.87 -16.44
N ALA A 329 7.46 5.69 -16.02
CA ALA A 329 6.56 4.61 -16.38
C ALA A 329 5.65 5.10 -17.51
N VAL A 330 5.48 4.20 -18.50
CA VAL A 330 4.69 4.32 -19.73
C VAL A 330 5.47 4.77 -20.97
N ASN A 331 6.09 3.78 -21.63
CA ASN A 331 6.58 3.84 -23.00
C ASN A 331 5.44 3.55 -24.00
N TRP A 332 4.30 4.25 -23.99
CA TRP A 332 3.20 3.94 -24.93
C TRP A 332 2.52 5.14 -25.59
N THR A 333 3.32 6.16 -25.91
CA THR A 333 3.11 6.94 -27.14
C THR A 333 4.48 7.28 -27.71
N GLY A 334 4.86 6.65 -28.83
CA GLY A 334 6.18 6.87 -29.42
C GLY A 334 6.68 5.71 -30.27
N TRP A 335 7.90 5.87 -30.78
CA TRP A 335 8.55 4.91 -31.66
C TRP A 335 9.28 3.84 -30.85
N VAL A 336 9.09 2.57 -31.19
CA VAL A 336 9.85 1.43 -30.61
C VAL A 336 11.08 1.16 -31.46
N ASN A 337 12.27 1.12 -30.85
CA ASN A 337 13.50 0.67 -31.50
C ASN A 337 13.45 -0.86 -31.66
N ASN A 338 13.51 -1.37 -32.88
CA ASN A 338 13.68 -2.81 -33.11
C ASN A 338 14.99 -3.08 -33.87
N PRO A 339 16.14 -3.07 -33.18
CA PRO A 339 17.45 -3.27 -33.81
C PRO A 339 17.68 -4.70 -34.29
N THR A 340 16.74 -5.63 -34.03
CA THR A 340 16.81 -7.06 -34.38
C THR A 340 15.92 -7.45 -35.56
N TYR A 341 15.17 -6.53 -36.16
CA TYR A 341 14.37 -6.86 -37.33
C TYR A 341 15.25 -7.08 -38.57
N ASN A 342 15.59 -8.34 -38.79
CA ASN A 342 16.22 -8.82 -40.03
C ASN A 342 15.24 -9.72 -40.80
N GLY A 343 13.97 -9.30 -40.87
CA GLY A 343 12.89 -10.00 -41.54
C GLY A 343 12.84 -9.62 -43.02
N GLY A 344 13.44 -10.46 -43.86
CA GLY A 344 13.28 -10.36 -45.31
C GLY A 344 11.81 -10.40 -45.72
N CYS A 345 11.43 -9.52 -46.64
CA CYS A 345 10.21 -9.70 -47.42
C CYS A 345 10.23 -11.09 -48.05
N VAL A 346 9.31 -11.97 -47.64
CA VAL A 346 9.09 -13.22 -48.36
C VAL A 346 8.02 -12.94 -49.43
N ASP A 347 8.54 -12.68 -50.63
CA ASP A 347 7.95 -12.23 -51.91
C ASP A 347 6.86 -13.21 -52.47
N PRO A 348 6.06 -12.86 -53.51
CA PRO A 348 6.60 -12.61 -54.86
C PRO A 348 5.98 -11.37 -55.59
N PRO A 349 6.51 -10.99 -56.76
CA PRO A 349 7.24 -9.76 -57.04
C PRO A 349 6.34 -8.65 -57.61
N SER A 350 6.07 -7.60 -56.85
CA SER A 350 5.75 -6.29 -57.43
C SER A 350 6.33 -5.21 -56.55
N SER A 351 7.36 -4.57 -57.08
CA SER A 351 8.03 -3.37 -56.59
C SER A 351 7.12 -2.38 -55.88
N THR A 352 7.32 -2.19 -54.57
CA THR A 352 7.70 -0.93 -53.89
C THR A 352 7.22 -0.90 -52.43
N CYS A 353 7.93 -1.57 -51.52
CA CYS A 353 7.99 -1.11 -50.12
C CYS A 353 9.13 -0.08 -50.03
N GLN A 354 8.93 1.10 -50.64
CA GLN A 354 9.82 2.24 -50.46
C GLN A 354 9.23 3.11 -49.35
N GLY A 355 9.82 3.07 -48.15
CA GLY A 355 9.48 4.07 -47.12
C GLY A 355 9.93 3.79 -45.70
N TYR A 356 9.98 2.53 -45.28
CA TYR A 356 10.21 2.22 -43.86
C TYR A 356 11.68 1.97 -43.55
N SER A 357 12.26 2.79 -42.66
CA SER A 357 13.52 2.45 -42.00
C SER A 357 13.29 1.22 -41.12
N PRO A 358 14.13 0.18 -41.19
CA PRO A 358 13.96 -1.08 -40.48
C PRO A 358 14.08 -0.98 -38.94
N ASP A 359 14.29 0.22 -38.40
CA ASP A 359 14.76 0.38 -37.04
C ASP A 359 13.69 0.91 -36.06
N TRP A 360 12.58 1.52 -36.53
CA TRP A 360 11.59 2.15 -35.64
C TRP A 360 10.14 2.07 -36.16
N ILE A 361 9.17 1.75 -35.30
CA ILE A 361 7.71 1.76 -35.58
C ILE A 361 6.96 2.64 -34.58
N TYR A 362 6.07 3.52 -35.06
CA TYR A 362 5.22 4.38 -34.23
C TYR A 362 4.03 3.59 -33.68
N VAL A 363 3.78 3.71 -32.37
CA VAL A 363 2.54 3.23 -31.75
C VAL A 363 1.78 4.43 -31.24
N GLY A 364 0.72 4.77 -31.97
CA GLY A 364 -0.25 5.80 -31.63
C GLY A 364 -1.52 5.22 -31.02
N PRO A 365 -2.35 6.06 -30.41
CA PRO A 365 -3.57 5.64 -29.75
C PRO A 365 -4.72 5.25 -30.70
N ASP A 366 -4.74 5.76 -31.93
CA ASP A 366 -5.89 5.62 -32.83
C ASP A 366 -5.64 4.84 -34.13
N ASP A 367 -4.41 4.42 -34.42
CA ASP A 367 -4.10 3.81 -35.73
C ASP A 367 -3.78 2.31 -35.65
N PHE A 368 -4.57 1.54 -36.42
CA PHE A 368 -4.37 0.14 -36.71
C PHE A 368 -2.96 -0.12 -37.28
N VAL A 369 -2.05 -0.62 -36.44
CA VAL A 369 -0.76 -1.15 -36.90
C VAL A 369 -0.76 -2.67 -36.73
N TYR A 370 -0.83 -3.38 -37.86
CA TYR A 370 -0.59 -4.81 -37.96
C TYR A 370 0.91 -5.10 -37.77
N CYS A 371 1.39 -5.22 -36.54
CA CYS A 371 2.75 -5.68 -36.22
C CYS A 371 2.81 -6.37 -34.85
N GLU A 372 3.67 -7.38 -34.72
CA GLU A 372 3.99 -8.11 -33.48
C GLU A 372 4.68 -7.17 -32.47
N PHE A 373 4.02 -6.84 -31.36
CA PHE A 373 4.59 -5.96 -30.32
C PHE A 373 4.96 -6.73 -29.05
N ARG A 374 6.19 -6.51 -28.57
CA ARG A 374 6.60 -6.81 -27.19
C ARG A 374 6.17 -5.67 -26.27
N GLY A 375 4.93 -5.68 -25.80
CA GLY A 375 4.41 -4.64 -24.91
C GLY A 375 4.78 -4.89 -23.44
N TRP A 376 5.20 -3.84 -22.73
CA TRP A 376 5.42 -3.87 -21.28
C TRP A 376 4.45 -2.88 -20.61
N VAL A 377 3.66 -3.36 -19.65
CA VAL A 377 2.88 -2.52 -18.73
C VAL A 377 3.59 -2.51 -17.39
N LYS A 378 3.77 -1.33 -16.79
CA LYS A 378 4.38 -1.17 -15.47
C LYS A 378 3.34 -0.70 -14.46
N PHE A 379 3.34 -1.29 -13.28
CA PHE A 379 2.49 -0.91 -12.16
C PHE A 379 3.37 -0.43 -11.00
N ASP A 380 3.05 0.73 -10.43
CA ASP A 380 3.65 1.19 -9.17
C ASP A 380 2.99 0.41 -8.02
N VAL A 381 3.77 -0.44 -7.37
CA VAL A 381 3.30 -1.31 -6.27
C VAL A 381 3.87 -0.84 -4.93
N SER A 382 4.46 0.35 -4.86
CA SER A 382 5.07 0.89 -3.64
C SER A 382 4.08 1.11 -2.49
N SER A 383 2.79 1.30 -2.78
CA SER A 383 1.72 1.37 -1.76
C SER A 383 1.44 0.04 -1.04
N LEU A 384 2.05 -1.05 -1.50
CA LEU A 384 1.98 -2.38 -0.90
C LEU A 384 3.23 -2.73 -0.08
N ASP A 385 4.11 -1.76 0.22
CA ASP A 385 5.29 -2.04 1.05
C ASP A 385 4.87 -2.51 2.46
N GLY A 386 5.43 -3.64 2.88
CA GLY A 386 5.17 -4.23 4.18
C GLY A 386 3.77 -4.81 4.38
N VAL A 387 3.06 -5.20 3.32
CA VAL A 387 1.78 -5.94 3.43
C VAL A 387 1.93 -7.40 3.02
N ASP A 388 1.03 -8.26 3.48
CA ASP A 388 0.95 -9.67 3.07
C ASP A 388 -0.06 -9.79 1.91
N ILE A 389 0.43 -10.08 0.70
CA ILE A 389 -0.40 -10.27 -0.48
C ILE A 389 -1.02 -11.67 -0.46
N THR A 390 -2.34 -11.71 -0.59
CA THR A 390 -3.12 -12.95 -0.57
C THR A 390 -3.55 -13.41 -1.96
N ASN A 391 -3.68 -12.47 -2.91
CA ASN A 391 -4.07 -12.74 -4.28
C ASN A 391 -3.75 -11.54 -5.17
N SER A 392 -3.29 -11.79 -6.39
CA SER A 392 -3.11 -10.78 -7.44
C SER A 392 -3.81 -11.18 -8.73
N THR A 393 -4.53 -10.23 -9.33
CA THR A 393 -5.19 -10.43 -10.62
C THR A 393 -4.89 -9.31 -11.60
N LEU A 394 -4.80 -9.66 -12.88
CA LEU A 394 -4.61 -8.70 -13.97
C LEU A 394 -5.87 -8.69 -14.84
N ASN A 395 -6.36 -7.49 -15.15
CA ASN A 395 -7.47 -7.31 -16.08
C ASN A 395 -6.98 -6.57 -17.32
N LEU A 396 -7.28 -7.14 -18.50
CA LEU A 396 -6.86 -6.64 -19.81
C LEU A 396 -8.08 -6.43 -20.70
N TYR A 397 -8.04 -5.42 -21.54
CA TYR A 397 -9.09 -5.16 -22.52
C TYR A 397 -8.68 -5.65 -23.92
N GLN A 398 -9.62 -6.30 -24.62
CA GLN A 398 -9.45 -6.80 -25.97
C GLN A 398 -10.24 -5.97 -27.00
N CYS A 399 -9.55 -5.49 -28.03
CA CYS A 399 -10.15 -4.97 -29.27
C CYS A 399 -10.24 -6.07 -30.36
N ASN A 400 -11.37 -6.16 -31.08
CA ASN A 400 -11.85 -7.18 -32.08
C ASN A 400 -10.86 -7.63 -33.18
N SER A 401 -11.04 -8.67 -34.04
CA SER A 401 -11.92 -9.86 -34.20
C SER A 401 -11.20 -10.84 -35.17
N ASN A 402 -11.28 -12.16 -34.92
CA ASN A 402 -10.68 -13.30 -35.66
C ASN A 402 -9.39 -13.89 -35.07
N CYS A 403 -9.33 -14.11 -33.75
CA CYS A 403 -8.24 -14.87 -33.16
C CYS A 403 -8.39 -16.38 -33.48
N ASN A 404 -7.52 -16.90 -34.35
CA ASN A 404 -7.22 -18.33 -34.48
C ASN A 404 -5.68 -18.44 -34.37
N GLY A 405 -5.15 -18.41 -33.14
CA GLY A 405 -3.71 -18.42 -32.89
C GLY A 405 -3.35 -18.44 -31.40
N ASP A 406 -2.30 -19.19 -31.06
CA ASP A 406 -1.72 -19.30 -29.72
C ASP A 406 -0.85 -18.07 -29.39
N ILE A 407 -0.91 -17.56 -28.15
CA ILE A 407 -0.02 -16.51 -27.63
C ILE A 407 1.17 -17.20 -26.95
N THR A 408 2.39 -16.93 -27.42
CA THR A 408 3.63 -17.50 -26.85
C THR A 408 4.44 -16.43 -26.11
N VAL A 409 4.69 -16.64 -24.82
CA VAL A 409 5.47 -15.74 -23.94
C VAL A 409 6.94 -16.18 -23.88
N ASP A 410 7.87 -15.25 -24.15
CA ASP A 410 9.31 -15.48 -24.17
C ASP A 410 10.07 -14.83 -23.00
N TYR A 411 11.24 -15.41 -22.74
CA TYR A 411 12.00 -15.37 -21.49
C TYR A 411 12.90 -14.12 -21.34
N TYR A 412 12.73 -13.25 -20.32
CA TYR A 412 13.72 -12.18 -19.98
C TYR A 412 14.43 -12.45 -18.64
N TYR A 413 15.77 -12.36 -18.64
CA TYR A 413 16.62 -12.43 -17.45
C TYR A 413 17.28 -11.06 -17.18
N PRO A 414 17.02 -10.41 -16.04
CA PRO A 414 17.81 -9.27 -15.63
C PRO A 414 19.15 -9.77 -15.07
N GLY A 415 20.24 -9.75 -15.87
CA GLY A 415 21.60 -9.85 -15.33
C GLY A 415 22.68 -10.57 -16.15
N THR A 416 22.38 -11.26 -17.24
CA THR A 416 23.40 -11.98 -18.02
C THR A 416 23.33 -11.59 -19.49
N GLY A 417 24.21 -10.68 -19.91
CA GLY A 417 24.19 -10.07 -21.24
C GLY A 417 24.53 -10.96 -22.45
N THR A 418 24.06 -12.21 -22.54
CA THR A 418 24.19 -13.04 -23.75
C THR A 418 23.06 -14.05 -23.90
N ASP A 419 22.49 -14.03 -25.11
CA ASP A 419 21.73 -15.05 -25.86
C ASP A 419 20.27 -15.39 -25.48
N PHE A 420 19.37 -15.05 -26.41
CA PHE A 420 17.98 -15.52 -26.52
C PHE A 420 17.98 -16.96 -27.07
N GLU A 421 17.47 -17.94 -26.32
CA GLU A 421 17.22 -19.29 -26.83
C GLU A 421 15.75 -19.48 -27.22
N TRP A 422 15.51 -19.83 -28.48
CA TRP A 422 14.20 -20.12 -29.07
C TRP A 422 13.64 -21.44 -28.51
N CYS A 423 12.56 -21.40 -27.72
CA CYS A 423 11.98 -22.59 -27.10
C CYS A 423 10.79 -23.17 -27.87
N CYS A 424 10.98 -23.57 -29.12
CA CYS A 424 9.92 -24.23 -29.90
C CYS A 424 9.81 -25.75 -29.63
N THR A 425 10.01 -26.29 -28.42
CA THR A 425 9.72 -27.73 -28.09
C THR A 425 9.93 -28.14 -26.63
N MET A 426 9.28 -27.47 -25.66
CA MET A 426 9.23 -28.01 -24.29
C MET A 426 7.80 -28.44 -23.95
N GLY A 427 7.62 -29.71 -23.62
CA GLY A 427 6.34 -30.21 -23.11
C GLY A 427 5.98 -29.54 -21.79
N LEU A 428 4.67 -29.37 -21.55
CA LEU A 428 4.04 -28.74 -20.38
C LEU A 428 4.84 -28.93 -19.08
N SER A 429 5.27 -30.16 -18.77
CA SER A 429 5.96 -30.51 -17.50
C SER A 429 7.28 -29.78 -17.21
N THR A 430 8.00 -29.31 -18.23
CA THR A 430 9.31 -28.64 -18.09
C THR A 430 9.16 -27.13 -17.88
N CYS A 431 8.15 -26.51 -18.49
CA CYS A 431 7.78 -25.10 -18.25
C CYS A 431 7.27 -24.90 -16.81
N TRP A 432 6.53 -25.87 -16.26
CA TRP A 432 6.06 -25.85 -14.86
C TRP A 432 7.17 -25.95 -13.81
N ALA A 433 8.39 -26.39 -14.16
CA ALA A 433 9.52 -26.52 -13.23
C ALA A 433 10.31 -25.22 -13.08
N ASN A 434 10.41 -24.42 -14.16
CA ASN A 434 11.09 -23.12 -14.17
C ASN A 434 10.21 -21.98 -13.60
N LEU A 435 8.87 -22.13 -13.62
CA LEU A 435 7.96 -21.21 -12.90
C LEU A 435 8.16 -21.27 -11.37
N ARG A 436 8.43 -22.45 -10.83
CA ARG A 436 8.61 -22.67 -9.38
C ARG A 436 9.95 -22.14 -8.86
N SER A 437 10.87 -21.73 -9.74
CA SER A 437 12.20 -21.23 -9.38
C SER A 437 12.32 -19.70 -9.44
N GLY A 438 11.22 -18.97 -9.66
CA GLY A 438 11.16 -17.51 -9.46
C GLY A 438 11.97 -16.68 -10.45
N THR A 439 12.09 -17.13 -11.70
CA THR A 439 12.97 -16.44 -12.68
C THR A 439 12.21 -15.66 -13.76
N GLN A 440 10.89 -15.83 -13.97
CA GLN A 440 10.12 -15.19 -15.07
C GLN A 440 8.60 -15.04 -14.86
N TYR A 441 7.98 -14.10 -15.61
CA TYR A 441 6.61 -13.58 -15.42
C TYR A 441 5.62 -13.90 -16.56
N LEU A 442 4.36 -14.07 -16.14
CA LEU A 442 3.10 -14.48 -16.80
C LEU A 442 3.13 -15.66 -17.77
N ASN A 443 2.48 -16.75 -17.35
CA ASN A 443 2.36 -17.99 -18.07
C ASN A 443 0.88 -18.30 -18.33
N ASN A 444 0.47 -18.08 -19.59
CA ASN A 444 -0.66 -18.72 -20.28
C ASN A 444 -2.10 -18.26 -19.95
N VAL A 445 -2.75 -17.62 -20.93
CA VAL A 445 -4.20 -17.44 -21.04
C VAL A 445 -4.65 -18.16 -22.32
N ASN A 446 -5.00 -19.45 -22.20
CA ASN A 446 -5.52 -20.26 -23.32
C ASN A 446 -7.03 -20.01 -23.48
N TRP A 447 -7.49 -19.56 -24.65
CA TRP A 447 -8.93 -19.50 -24.95
C TRP A 447 -9.31 -20.18 -26.26
N PRO A 448 -10.52 -20.78 -26.31
CA PRO A 448 -10.97 -21.56 -27.45
C PRO A 448 -11.17 -20.67 -28.68
N ASP A 449 -10.78 -21.23 -29.83
CA ASP A 449 -11.09 -20.74 -31.17
C ASP A 449 -12.55 -20.25 -31.25
N TRP A 450 -12.70 -18.99 -31.68
CA TRP A 450 -13.93 -18.29 -32.09
C TRP A 450 -14.62 -17.40 -31.05
N CYS A 451 -13.96 -16.31 -30.65
CA CYS A 451 -14.62 -15.15 -30.05
C CYS A 451 -14.59 -13.96 -31.03
N GLY A 452 -15.74 -13.64 -31.63
CA GLY A 452 -15.95 -12.45 -32.46
C GLY A 452 -16.52 -11.28 -31.66
N GLY A 453 -15.91 -10.92 -30.53
CA GLY A 453 -16.39 -9.83 -29.67
C GLY A 453 -15.28 -8.95 -29.08
N THR A 454 -15.52 -7.64 -29.05
CA THR A 454 -14.80 -6.65 -28.25
C THR A 454 -15.22 -6.73 -26.78
N GLY A 455 -14.28 -6.69 -25.84
CA GLY A 455 -14.61 -6.69 -24.41
C GLY A 455 -13.43 -6.92 -23.46
N TRP A 456 -13.68 -6.77 -22.16
CA TRP A 456 -12.71 -7.11 -21.12
C TRP A 456 -12.48 -8.63 -21.06
N MET A 457 -11.21 -9.03 -20.98
CA MET A 457 -10.76 -10.43 -20.96
C MET A 457 -10.97 -11.12 -19.59
N GLY A 458 -11.64 -10.44 -18.65
CA GLY A 458 -11.86 -10.91 -17.28
C GLY A 458 -10.62 -10.82 -16.39
N GLU A 459 -10.82 -10.88 -15.07
CA GLU A 459 -9.72 -10.89 -14.09
C GLU A 459 -8.99 -12.24 -14.13
N GLN A 460 -7.69 -12.20 -14.42
CA GLN A 460 -6.83 -13.37 -14.46
C GLN A 460 -5.97 -13.44 -13.20
N ASP A 461 -6.08 -14.52 -12.42
CA ASP A 461 -5.22 -14.81 -11.27
C ASP A 461 -3.78 -15.07 -11.72
N LEU A 462 -2.83 -14.36 -11.12
CA LEU A 462 -1.40 -14.46 -11.45
C LEU A 462 -0.67 -15.55 -10.66
N GLY A 463 -1.29 -16.03 -9.57
CA GLY A 463 -0.81 -17.09 -8.70
C GLY A 463 0.27 -16.69 -7.68
N ALA A 464 0.45 -17.55 -6.68
CA ALA A 464 1.29 -17.31 -5.49
C ALA A 464 2.76 -16.89 -5.76
N THR A 465 3.34 -17.24 -6.91
CA THR A 465 4.69 -16.78 -7.26
C THR A 465 4.69 -15.32 -7.70
N ALA A 466 3.66 -14.87 -8.42
CA ALA A 466 3.49 -13.46 -8.73
C ALA A 466 3.21 -12.65 -7.46
N ASP A 467 2.40 -13.18 -6.54
CA ASP A 467 2.11 -12.56 -5.23
C ASP A 467 3.39 -12.28 -4.41
N ALA A 468 4.32 -13.23 -4.35
CA ALA A 468 5.60 -13.04 -3.64
C ALA A 468 6.54 -12.04 -4.36
N ASN A 469 6.48 -11.99 -5.70
CA ASN A 469 7.31 -11.08 -6.49
C ASN A 469 6.80 -9.63 -6.42
N ILE A 470 5.49 -9.46 -6.60
CA ILE A 470 4.59 -8.64 -5.77
C ILE A 470 5.20 -7.86 -4.60
N GLU A 471 5.12 -8.53 -3.45
CA GLU A 471 5.63 -8.12 -2.16
C GLU A 471 7.11 -7.71 -2.21
N ALA A 472 7.95 -8.49 -2.89
CA ALA A 472 9.36 -8.18 -3.02
C ALA A 472 9.60 -6.85 -3.75
N ALA A 473 8.89 -6.64 -4.87
CA ALA A 473 8.99 -5.44 -5.68
C ALA A 473 8.48 -4.20 -4.94
N ALA A 474 7.47 -4.33 -4.08
CA ALA A 474 6.92 -3.22 -3.30
C ALA A 474 7.97 -2.51 -2.43
N SER A 475 8.90 -3.28 -1.83
CA SER A 475 9.94 -2.74 -0.95
C SER A 475 11.12 -2.06 -1.68
N SER A 476 11.48 -2.56 -2.87
CA SER A 476 12.48 -1.99 -3.79
C SER A 476 12.54 -2.87 -5.05
N PRO A 477 12.21 -2.39 -6.25
CA PRO A 477 12.28 -0.99 -6.71
C PRO A 477 10.97 -0.17 -6.65
N GLY A 478 9.88 -0.74 -6.14
CA GLY A 478 8.53 -0.14 -6.12
C GLY A 478 7.70 -0.40 -7.39
N TRP A 479 8.25 -1.12 -8.37
CA TRP A 479 7.63 -1.33 -9.68
C TRP A 479 7.48 -2.80 -10.03
N TYR A 480 6.32 -3.15 -10.58
CA TYR A 480 6.03 -4.47 -11.12
C TYR A 480 5.76 -4.40 -12.63
N ASP A 481 6.54 -5.14 -13.41
CA ASP A 481 6.46 -5.14 -14.87
C ASP A 481 5.71 -6.37 -15.37
N VAL A 482 4.75 -6.17 -16.27
CA VAL A 482 4.06 -7.22 -17.03
C VAL A 482 4.48 -7.11 -18.49
N THR A 483 5.07 -8.18 -19.04
CA THR A 483 5.55 -8.23 -20.42
C THR A 483 4.76 -9.23 -21.25
N PHE A 484 4.44 -8.87 -22.49
CA PHE A 484 3.78 -9.74 -23.46
C PHE A 484 4.72 -10.02 -24.63
N SER A 485 4.72 -11.25 -25.15
CA SER A 485 5.19 -11.54 -26.51
C SER A 485 4.13 -12.36 -27.26
N SER A 486 4.12 -12.22 -28.57
CA SER A 486 3.24 -12.97 -29.48
C SER A 486 4.11 -13.68 -30.52
N ASP A 487 3.92 -14.99 -30.71
CA ASP A 487 4.42 -15.73 -31.89
C ASP A 487 3.23 -16.05 -32.82
N CYS A 488 2.60 -15.03 -33.39
CA CYS A 488 1.43 -15.23 -34.26
C CYS A 488 1.86 -15.12 -35.73
N ALA A 489 2.20 -16.25 -36.35
CA ALA A 489 2.63 -16.32 -37.76
C ALA A 489 1.51 -16.06 -38.81
N VAL A 490 0.34 -15.56 -38.43
CA VAL A 490 -0.78 -15.19 -39.33
C VAL A 490 -1.63 -14.08 -38.71
N ASP A 491 -1.82 -12.98 -39.46
CA ASP A 491 -2.88 -11.92 -39.45
C ASP A 491 -3.61 -11.51 -38.15
N ASN A 492 -3.20 -11.96 -36.97
CA ASN A 492 -3.94 -11.87 -35.71
C ASN A 492 -3.07 -11.23 -34.62
N CYS A 493 -3.20 -9.92 -34.45
CA CYS A 493 -2.50 -9.16 -33.42
C CYS A 493 -3.41 -8.95 -32.20
N ILE A 494 -2.90 -9.17 -30.98
CA ILE A 494 -3.53 -8.68 -29.75
C ILE A 494 -2.95 -7.29 -29.46
N ALA A 495 -3.79 -6.26 -29.56
CA ALA A 495 -3.46 -4.95 -29.05
C ALA A 495 -3.76 -4.92 -27.54
N VAL A 496 -2.73 -4.95 -26.71
CA VAL A 496 -2.86 -4.52 -25.30
C VAL A 496 -2.80 -3.00 -25.32
N GLY A 497 -3.96 -2.35 -25.20
CA GLY A 497 -4.07 -0.90 -25.28
C GLY A 497 -3.15 -0.19 -24.29
N GLY A 498 -2.39 0.80 -24.77
CA GLY A 498 -1.66 1.74 -23.92
C GLY A 498 -2.60 2.59 -23.07
N TYR A 499 -2.11 3.08 -21.94
CA TYR A 499 -2.87 3.98 -21.07
C TYR A 499 -3.16 5.31 -21.79
N GLN A 500 -4.45 5.62 -21.97
CA GLN A 500 -4.97 6.78 -22.72
C GLN A 500 -5.92 7.65 -21.87
N GLY A 501 -5.69 7.67 -20.56
CA GLY A 501 -6.55 8.41 -19.61
C GLY A 501 -7.98 7.87 -19.55
N CYS A 502 -8.76 8.32 -18.57
CA CYS A 502 -10.18 7.99 -18.46
C CYS A 502 -11.06 8.97 -19.27
N GLN A 503 -10.72 9.41 -20.50
CA GLN A 503 -11.55 10.46 -21.14
C GLN A 503 -11.78 10.39 -22.65
N GLU A 504 -11.07 9.57 -23.41
CA GLU A 504 -11.43 9.40 -24.83
C GLU A 504 -12.60 8.39 -24.93
N ALA A 505 -13.64 8.73 -25.72
CA ALA A 505 -14.86 7.94 -25.98
C ALA A 505 -14.60 6.46 -26.31
N SER A 506 -13.38 6.11 -26.73
CA SER A 506 -12.96 4.77 -27.12
C SER A 506 -12.04 4.07 -26.09
N SER A 507 -11.42 4.80 -25.14
CA SER A 507 -10.29 4.32 -24.34
C SER A 507 -10.62 3.95 -22.87
N THR A 508 -11.81 3.41 -22.62
CA THR A 508 -12.28 3.00 -21.28
C THR A 508 -11.57 1.78 -20.67
N HIS A 509 -10.36 1.49 -21.12
CA HIS A 509 -9.84 0.14 -21.30
C HIS A 509 -8.36 0.02 -20.87
N ALA A 510 -8.00 0.69 -19.77
CA ALA A 510 -6.63 0.62 -19.24
C ALA A 510 -6.38 -0.68 -18.47
N PRO A 511 -5.23 -1.35 -18.68
CA PRO A 511 -4.87 -2.52 -17.87
C PRO A 511 -4.82 -2.13 -16.40
N ARG A 512 -5.45 -2.94 -15.53
CA ARG A 512 -5.43 -2.76 -14.08
C ARG A 512 -4.92 -4.01 -13.38
N LEU A 513 -4.03 -3.82 -12.42
CA LEU A 513 -3.55 -4.83 -11.49
C LEU A 513 -4.35 -4.70 -10.20
N THR A 514 -5.01 -5.77 -9.79
CA THR A 514 -5.82 -5.80 -8.56
C THR A 514 -5.15 -6.73 -7.55
N ILE A 515 -4.85 -6.21 -6.36
CA ILE A 515 -4.13 -6.93 -5.31
C ILE A 515 -4.99 -6.99 -4.05
N THR A 516 -5.28 -8.20 -3.58
CA THR A 516 -5.90 -8.39 -2.26
C THR A 516 -4.80 -8.69 -1.24
N TYR A 517 -4.78 -7.93 -0.16
CA TYR A 517 -3.73 -8.03 0.85
C TYR A 517 -4.28 -7.85 2.26
N THR A 518 -3.55 -8.36 3.23
CA THR A 518 -3.73 -8.06 4.65
C THR A 518 -2.57 -7.22 5.13
N GLU A 519 -2.84 -6.28 6.04
CA GLU A 519 -1.74 -5.60 6.72
C GLU A 519 -1.22 -6.52 7.83
N PRO A 520 0.10 -6.68 7.99
CA PRO A 520 0.65 -7.34 9.16
C PRO A 520 0.14 -6.56 10.36
N CYS A 521 -0.49 -7.31 11.26
CA CYS A 521 -1.03 -6.72 12.46
C CYS A 521 0.13 -6.16 13.30
N SER A 522 -0.01 -4.92 13.76
CA SER A 522 1.07 -4.17 14.39
C SER A 522 1.19 -4.48 15.88
N GLU A 523 2.42 -4.63 16.37
CA GLU A 523 2.75 -4.66 17.81
C GLU A 523 1.96 -3.60 18.59
N PRO A 524 1.38 -3.93 19.76
CA PRO A 524 0.63 -2.97 20.57
C PRO A 524 1.46 -1.72 20.89
N ALA A 525 1.05 -0.55 20.39
CA ALA A 525 1.79 0.70 20.58
C ALA A 525 1.94 1.14 22.05
N THR A 526 0.99 0.79 22.93
CA THR A 526 1.02 1.11 24.36
C THR A 526 1.12 -0.15 25.20
N GLN A 527 2.18 -0.25 26.00
CA GLN A 527 2.37 -1.33 26.97
C GLN A 527 1.45 -1.20 28.19
N ALA A 528 1.12 -2.33 28.82
CA ALA A 528 0.50 -2.40 30.15
C ALA A 528 1.31 -1.62 31.19
N SER A 529 0.62 -1.05 32.19
CA SER A 529 1.27 -0.25 33.23
C SER A 529 0.67 -0.51 34.61
N ASN A 530 1.28 0.09 35.64
CA ASN A 530 0.78 0.10 37.01
C ASN A 530 0.55 -1.31 37.60
N VAL A 531 1.51 -2.22 37.38
CA VAL A 531 1.46 -3.53 38.05
C VAL A 531 1.47 -3.30 39.56
N SER A 532 0.42 -3.79 40.21
CA SER A 532 0.15 -3.60 41.63
C SER A 532 -0.27 -4.92 42.28
N PHE A 533 -0.12 -4.98 43.60
CA PHE A 533 -0.30 -6.20 44.37
C PHE A 533 -1.26 -5.95 45.54
N SER A 534 -2.19 -6.87 45.75
CA SER A 534 -3.12 -6.88 46.87
C SER A 534 -3.29 -8.30 47.41
N ASN A 535 -3.97 -8.45 48.56
CA ASN A 535 -4.13 -9.75 49.24
C ASN A 535 -2.81 -10.52 49.35
N VAL A 536 -1.71 -9.81 49.64
CA VAL A 536 -0.38 -10.41 49.74
C VAL A 536 -0.36 -11.31 50.96
N GLN A 537 -0.18 -12.61 50.71
CA GLN A 537 -0.13 -13.68 51.69
C GLN A 537 1.20 -14.43 51.56
N SER A 538 1.41 -15.45 52.39
CA SER A 538 2.60 -16.29 52.32
C SER A 538 2.62 -17.23 51.09
N CYS A 539 1.45 -17.66 50.61
CA CYS A 539 1.30 -18.63 49.51
C CYS A 539 0.64 -18.06 48.24
N GLY A 540 0.29 -16.78 48.23
CA GLY A 540 -0.45 -16.19 47.12
C GLY A 540 -0.53 -14.67 47.21
N MET A 541 -0.95 -14.06 46.12
CA MET A 541 -1.27 -12.64 46.04
C MET A 541 -2.18 -12.39 44.84
N THR A 542 -2.87 -11.27 44.83
CA THR A 542 -3.59 -10.77 43.65
C THR A 542 -2.72 -9.76 42.93
N ILE A 543 -2.47 -10.00 41.65
CA ILE A 543 -1.75 -9.11 40.73
C ILE A 543 -2.80 -8.33 39.94
N SER A 544 -2.62 -7.03 39.76
CA SER A 544 -3.50 -6.19 38.93
C SER A 544 -2.68 -5.18 38.12
N TRP A 545 -3.20 -4.76 36.97
CA TRP A 545 -2.53 -3.83 36.05
C TRP A 545 -3.53 -2.93 35.34
N THR A 546 -3.03 -1.89 34.69
CA THR A 546 -3.75 -1.07 33.71
C THR A 546 -3.41 -1.59 32.32
N ASN A 547 -4.43 -1.94 31.53
CA ASN A 547 -4.24 -2.40 30.15
C ASN A 547 -3.62 -1.30 29.28
N GLY A 548 -2.77 -1.72 28.35
CA GLY A 548 -2.28 -0.93 27.25
C GLY A 548 -3.22 -0.99 26.04
N SER A 549 -2.66 -0.93 24.83
CA SER A 549 -3.42 -0.94 23.58
C SER A 549 -3.68 -2.32 22.99
N GLY A 550 -3.18 -3.39 23.62
CA GLY A 550 -3.30 -4.75 23.10
C GLY A 550 -4.71 -5.33 23.25
N THR A 551 -5.15 -6.03 22.22
CA THR A 551 -6.30 -6.95 22.23
C THR A 551 -6.08 -8.13 23.16
N GLY A 552 -4.82 -8.43 23.47
CA GLY A 552 -4.25 -9.53 24.25
C GLY A 552 -3.26 -9.08 25.34
N ARG A 553 -3.07 -9.84 26.43
CA ARG A 553 -1.89 -9.68 27.32
C ARG A 553 -1.55 -10.96 28.07
N ALA A 554 -0.25 -11.20 28.18
CA ALA A 554 0.32 -12.29 28.98
C ALA A 554 1.03 -11.73 30.22
N VAL A 555 0.77 -12.33 31.38
CA VAL A 555 1.43 -11.97 32.64
C VAL A 555 2.45 -13.03 32.97
N PHE A 556 3.72 -12.63 33.01
CA PHE A 556 4.82 -13.49 33.37
C PHE A 556 5.32 -13.17 34.77
N MET A 557 5.55 -14.20 35.57
CA MET A 557 6.05 -14.09 36.94
C MET A 557 7.33 -14.91 37.10
N LYS A 558 8.28 -14.41 37.91
CA LYS A 558 9.54 -15.10 38.23
C LYS A 558 9.97 -14.80 39.67
N GLN A 559 10.56 -15.80 40.34
CA GLN A 559 11.20 -15.62 41.65
C GLN A 559 12.56 -14.91 41.48
N THR A 560 12.53 -13.58 41.37
CA THR A 560 13.70 -12.70 41.17
C THR A 560 13.36 -11.27 41.61
N SER A 561 14.35 -10.40 41.73
CA SER A 561 14.17 -8.96 41.96
C SER A 561 14.45 -8.10 40.71
N THR A 562 15.03 -8.66 39.66
CA THR A 562 15.42 -7.95 38.42
C THR A 562 15.14 -8.77 37.16
N GLY A 563 15.26 -8.10 36.00
CA GLY A 563 15.04 -8.68 34.67
C GLY A 563 13.65 -8.38 34.10
N THR A 564 13.47 -8.68 32.82
CA THR A 564 12.18 -8.60 32.11
C THR A 564 11.84 -9.97 31.51
N ALA A 565 10.56 -10.20 31.27
CA ALA A 565 10.11 -11.30 30.42
C ALA A 565 10.35 -10.92 28.95
N ALA A 566 10.80 -11.88 28.14
CA ALA A 566 11.01 -11.74 26.70
C ALA A 566 10.25 -12.86 25.98
N PRO A 567 8.91 -12.77 25.89
CA PRO A 567 8.13 -13.72 25.08
C PRO A 567 8.56 -13.66 23.61
N VAL A 568 8.35 -14.75 22.88
CA VAL A 568 8.70 -14.87 21.46
C VAL A 568 7.44 -14.69 20.62
N ASP A 569 7.50 -13.83 19.60
CA ASP A 569 6.38 -13.61 18.69
C ASP A 569 6.00 -14.91 17.95
N GLY A 570 4.73 -15.01 17.60
CA GLY A 570 4.08 -16.23 17.11
C GLY A 570 3.92 -17.35 18.14
N THR A 571 4.41 -17.19 19.37
CA THR A 571 4.31 -18.23 20.42
C THR A 571 3.17 -17.95 21.40
N SER A 572 2.22 -18.89 21.50
CA SER A 572 1.19 -18.85 22.54
C SER A 572 1.67 -19.50 23.84
N TYR A 573 1.52 -18.79 24.97
CA TYR A 573 1.88 -19.30 26.30
C TYR A 573 0.63 -19.65 27.12
N THR A 574 0.46 -20.94 27.45
CA THR A 574 -0.61 -21.44 28.31
C THR A 574 -0.47 -20.90 29.73
N ALA A 575 -1.47 -20.17 30.19
CA ALA A 575 -1.49 -19.60 31.53
C ALA A 575 -1.93 -20.59 32.62
N ASN A 576 -1.34 -20.49 33.80
CA ASN A 576 -1.84 -21.14 35.01
C ASN A 576 -1.61 -20.25 36.25
N PRO A 577 -2.64 -19.93 37.05
CA PRO A 577 -2.49 -19.08 38.23
C PRO A 577 -1.67 -19.71 39.37
N VAL A 578 -1.36 -21.02 39.31
CA VAL A 578 -0.38 -21.64 40.21
C VAL A 578 1.02 -21.37 39.66
N PHE A 579 1.81 -20.57 40.38
CA PHE A 579 3.17 -20.20 39.97
C PHE A 579 4.01 -21.44 39.66
N GLY A 580 4.68 -21.43 38.51
CA GLY A 580 5.48 -22.55 38.02
C GLY A 580 4.72 -23.62 37.24
N SER A 581 3.38 -23.53 37.13
CA SER A 581 2.56 -24.53 36.42
C SER A 581 2.11 -24.09 35.01
N GLY A 582 2.33 -22.83 34.64
CA GLY A 582 2.07 -22.32 33.29
C GLY A 582 3.26 -22.53 32.36
N SER A 583 3.10 -22.21 31.07
CA SER A 583 4.20 -22.26 30.10
C SER A 583 5.35 -21.37 30.56
N GLN A 584 6.57 -21.90 30.43
CA GLN A 584 7.80 -21.17 30.72
C GLN A 584 8.33 -20.53 29.43
N ILE A 585 8.83 -19.30 29.50
CA ILE A 585 9.60 -18.70 28.39
C ILE A 585 10.94 -19.44 28.30
N GLY A 586 11.08 -20.33 27.32
CA GLY A 586 12.24 -21.21 27.18
C GLY A 586 12.57 -21.90 28.50
N SER A 587 13.78 -21.69 29.01
CA SER A 587 14.26 -22.18 30.32
C SER A 587 14.62 -21.03 31.28
N THR A 588 14.00 -19.86 31.11
CA THR A 588 14.37 -18.61 31.80
C THR A 588 13.90 -18.48 33.24
N GLY A 589 12.89 -19.26 33.64
CA GLY A 589 12.21 -19.13 34.95
C GLY A 589 11.03 -18.15 34.97
N TRP A 590 10.70 -17.51 33.85
CA TRP A 590 9.47 -16.74 33.70
C TRP A 590 8.32 -17.66 33.30
N TYR A 591 7.30 -17.74 34.16
CA TYR A 591 6.13 -18.59 33.94
C TYR A 591 4.91 -17.72 33.65
N CYS A 592 4.12 -18.11 32.65
CA CYS A 592 2.87 -17.46 32.30
C CYS A 592 1.80 -17.77 33.37
N VAL A 593 1.41 -16.77 34.15
CA VAL A 593 0.39 -16.91 35.20
C VAL A 593 -0.99 -16.43 34.77
N TYR A 594 -1.06 -15.65 33.68
CA TYR A 594 -2.31 -15.18 33.07
C TYR A 594 -2.12 -14.92 31.58
N ASN A 595 -3.13 -15.23 30.78
CA ASN A 595 -3.20 -14.91 29.34
C ASN A 595 -4.70 -14.74 28.98
N GLY A 596 -5.10 -13.56 28.49
CA GLY A 596 -6.52 -13.23 28.28
C GLY A 596 -6.75 -11.72 28.25
N THR A 597 -7.99 -11.24 28.48
CA THR A 597 -8.45 -9.82 28.38
C THR A 597 -8.70 -9.05 29.67
N GLY A 598 -8.51 -9.71 30.81
CA GLY A 598 -8.71 -9.14 32.13
C GLY A 598 -7.60 -8.18 32.56
N THR A 599 -7.77 -7.69 33.78
CA THR A 599 -6.89 -6.70 34.43
C THR A 599 -6.30 -7.19 35.75
N SER A 600 -6.59 -8.44 36.12
CA SER A 600 -6.09 -9.05 37.36
C SER A 600 -6.02 -10.57 37.29
N VAL A 601 -5.16 -11.14 38.13
CA VAL A 601 -5.07 -12.59 38.39
C VAL A 601 -4.72 -12.83 39.85
N SER A 602 -5.37 -13.81 40.49
CA SER A 602 -4.98 -14.28 41.82
C SER A 602 -4.04 -15.47 41.70
N VAL A 603 -2.77 -15.26 42.04
CA VAL A 603 -1.72 -16.28 41.95
C VAL A 603 -1.54 -17.04 43.25
N THR A 604 -1.19 -18.31 43.12
CA THR A 604 -1.03 -19.28 44.22
C THR A 604 0.27 -20.06 44.05
N GLY A 605 0.64 -20.88 45.03
CA GLY A 605 1.84 -21.72 44.96
C GLY A 605 3.14 -20.96 45.23
N LEU A 606 3.05 -19.82 45.93
CA LEU A 606 4.21 -19.02 46.30
C LEU A 606 4.91 -19.58 47.55
N ASN A 607 6.21 -19.32 47.65
CA ASN A 607 6.99 -19.51 48.86
C ASN A 607 6.85 -18.27 49.76
N ALA A 608 6.80 -18.46 51.07
CA ALA A 608 6.75 -17.37 52.03
C ALA A 608 8.04 -16.53 52.03
N SER A 609 7.95 -15.26 52.44
CA SER A 609 9.10 -14.34 52.54
C SER A 609 9.99 -14.29 51.28
N THR A 610 9.38 -14.41 50.10
CA THR A 610 10.09 -14.58 48.82
C THR A 610 9.73 -13.44 47.87
N THR A 611 10.74 -12.84 47.24
CA THR A 611 10.55 -11.81 46.22
C THR A 611 10.17 -12.42 44.87
N TYR A 612 9.11 -11.89 44.29
CA TYR A 612 8.66 -12.19 42.95
C TYR A 612 8.63 -10.92 42.10
N ARG A 613 8.98 -11.05 40.83
CA ARG A 613 8.87 -10.00 39.82
C ARG A 613 7.81 -10.39 38.80
N VAL A 614 6.98 -9.44 38.41
CA VAL A 614 5.90 -9.62 37.44
C VAL A 614 6.10 -8.65 36.28
N HIS A 615 6.01 -9.17 35.06
CA HIS A 615 6.01 -8.41 33.81
C HIS A 615 4.73 -8.72 33.04
N VAL A 616 3.97 -7.70 32.66
CA VAL A 616 2.77 -7.83 31.82
C VAL A 616 3.14 -7.37 30.41
N CYS A 617 2.97 -8.25 29.43
CA CYS A 617 3.26 -7.96 28.03
C CYS A 617 1.94 -7.94 27.26
N GLU A 618 1.54 -6.76 26.77
CA GLU A 618 0.46 -6.64 25.79
C GLU A 618 0.83 -7.40 24.52
N TYR A 619 -0.18 -7.91 23.84
CA TYR A 619 -0.01 -8.50 22.52
C TYR A 619 -1.22 -8.24 21.65
N ASP A 620 -1.02 -8.28 20.34
CA ASP A 620 -2.06 -8.25 19.34
C ASP A 620 -1.95 -9.47 18.42
N CYS A 621 -2.89 -9.62 17.49
CA CYS A 621 -2.75 -10.48 16.30
C CYS A 621 -2.88 -12.00 16.50
N ASP A 622 -3.00 -12.73 15.39
CA ASP A 622 -2.76 -14.17 15.24
C ASP A 622 -2.04 -14.40 13.89
N PRO A 623 -0.77 -14.82 13.84
CA PRO A 623 0.09 -15.17 14.98
C PRO A 623 0.37 -13.99 15.91
N ILE A 624 0.52 -14.28 17.21
CA ILE A 624 0.62 -13.27 18.28
C ILE A 624 1.90 -12.41 18.15
N ASP A 625 1.78 -11.08 18.27
CA ASP A 625 2.91 -10.14 18.33
C ASP A 625 2.97 -9.42 19.69
N TYR A 626 4.04 -9.61 20.47
CA TYR A 626 4.16 -9.12 21.85
C TYR A 626 4.88 -7.79 21.94
N ASN A 627 4.27 -6.83 22.65
CA ASN A 627 5.04 -5.75 23.24
C ASN A 627 5.74 -6.24 24.50
N ALA A 628 7.08 -6.35 24.46
CA ALA A 628 7.93 -6.75 25.58
C ALA A 628 8.68 -5.58 26.25
N ASN A 629 8.37 -4.33 25.88
CA ASN A 629 8.97 -3.15 26.48
C ASN A 629 8.50 -2.94 27.92
N THR A 630 9.23 -2.14 28.70
CA THR A 630 8.81 -1.78 30.06
C THR A 630 7.81 -0.62 30.06
N GLY A 631 6.81 -0.67 30.93
CA GLY A 631 5.89 0.42 31.22
C GLY A 631 6.10 1.03 32.61
N THR A 632 5.35 2.09 32.95
CA THR A 632 5.36 2.66 34.30
C THR A 632 4.96 1.58 35.31
N ASN A 633 5.83 1.28 36.29
CA ASN A 633 5.65 0.18 37.24
C ASN A 633 5.35 -1.18 36.56
N ASN A 634 5.94 -1.45 35.39
CA ASN A 634 5.86 -2.73 34.70
C ASN A 634 7.23 -3.01 34.04
N PRO A 635 8.07 -3.90 34.57
CA PRO A 635 7.78 -4.88 35.61
C PRO A 635 7.85 -4.31 37.04
N ASN A 636 7.16 -4.96 37.98
CA ASN A 636 7.18 -4.61 39.41
C ASN A 636 7.50 -5.81 40.31
N ASN A 637 8.04 -5.55 41.50
CA ASN A 637 8.42 -6.56 42.49
C ASN A 637 7.45 -6.58 43.66
N GLN A 638 7.20 -7.77 44.21
CA GLN A 638 6.49 -7.95 45.47
C GLN A 638 7.12 -9.06 46.31
N VAL A 639 7.24 -8.83 47.61
CA VAL A 639 7.64 -9.86 48.58
C VAL A 639 6.37 -10.50 49.14
N SER A 640 6.27 -11.83 49.10
CA SER A 640 5.21 -12.57 49.78
C SER A 640 5.34 -12.42 51.31
N SER A 641 4.23 -12.51 52.03
CA SER A 641 4.24 -12.32 53.47
C SER A 641 5.02 -13.42 54.19
N ALA A 642 5.53 -13.08 55.37
CA ALA A 642 6.11 -14.08 56.26
C ALA A 642 5.03 -15.06 56.77
N MET A 643 5.44 -16.30 56.98
CA MET A 643 4.65 -17.32 57.64
C MET A 643 5.03 -17.40 59.12
N THR A 644 4.05 -17.53 60.01
CA THR A 644 4.30 -17.75 61.44
C THR A 644 3.57 -19.01 61.92
N TYR A 645 4.19 -19.73 62.85
CA TYR A 645 3.62 -20.93 63.47
C TYR A 645 3.02 -20.63 64.85
N GLY A 646 2.66 -19.37 65.11
CA GLY A 646 2.12 -18.93 66.40
C GLY A 646 3.12 -18.98 67.56
N THR A 647 2.62 -18.65 68.75
CA THR A 647 3.38 -18.60 70.00
C THR A 647 2.59 -19.28 71.12
N VAL A 648 3.19 -20.23 71.82
CA VAL A 648 2.62 -20.82 73.04
C VAL A 648 2.70 -19.80 74.17
N ALA A 649 1.59 -19.58 74.89
CA ALA A 649 1.60 -18.76 76.10
C ALA A 649 2.47 -19.47 77.16
N SER A 650 3.65 -18.93 77.47
CA SER A 650 4.61 -19.60 78.34
C SER A 650 4.06 -19.78 79.76
N GLY A 651 3.61 -18.70 80.41
CA GLY A 651 2.95 -18.69 81.71
C GLY A 651 3.41 -19.79 82.69
N ASP A 652 4.71 -20.07 82.76
CA ASP A 652 5.26 -21.23 83.45
C ASP A 652 4.69 -21.31 84.87
N GLU A 653 4.34 -22.51 85.32
CA GLU A 653 3.62 -22.70 86.57
C GLU A 653 4.31 -23.73 87.46
N SER A 654 4.24 -23.50 88.77
CA SER A 654 4.65 -24.47 89.79
C SER A 654 3.40 -25.07 90.43
N ILE A 655 3.32 -26.40 90.48
CA ILE A 655 2.22 -27.13 91.13
C ILE A 655 2.78 -28.15 92.12
N CYS A 656 1.98 -28.55 93.11
CA CYS A 656 2.35 -29.66 93.99
C CYS A 656 2.32 -30.99 93.24
N SER A 657 3.11 -31.97 93.70
CA SER A 657 3.08 -33.34 93.16
C SER A 657 1.66 -33.92 93.16
N GLY A 658 1.20 -34.38 92.00
CA GLY A 658 -0.16 -34.87 91.76
C GLY A 658 -1.19 -33.80 91.40
N GLY A 659 -0.78 -32.52 91.30
CA GLY A 659 -1.65 -31.40 90.93
C GLY A 659 -2.14 -31.42 89.49
N ASP A 660 -2.95 -30.41 89.14
CA ASP A 660 -3.58 -30.21 87.83
C ASP A 660 -2.98 -28.97 87.14
N PRO A 661 -2.20 -29.13 86.05
CA PRO A 661 -1.68 -27.99 85.29
C PRO A 661 -2.80 -27.16 84.66
N SER A 662 -2.61 -25.86 84.50
CA SER A 662 -3.60 -24.99 83.85
C SER A 662 -3.63 -25.22 82.33
N ASN A 663 -4.81 -25.08 81.72
CA ASN A 663 -4.98 -25.12 80.26
C ASN A 663 -3.97 -24.23 79.51
N ILE A 664 -3.34 -24.80 78.49
CA ILE A 664 -2.28 -24.18 77.68
C ILE A 664 -2.91 -23.65 76.40
N THR A 665 -2.68 -22.39 76.07
CA THR A 665 -3.21 -21.74 74.86
C THR A 665 -2.10 -21.11 74.02
N LEU A 666 -2.38 -20.86 72.74
CA LEU A 666 -1.54 -19.98 71.92
C LEU A 666 -1.79 -18.50 72.28
N SER A 667 -0.74 -17.74 72.58
CA SER A 667 -0.80 -16.28 72.74
C SER A 667 -0.81 -15.54 71.41
N SER A 668 -0.31 -16.18 70.34
CA SER A 668 -0.46 -15.73 68.96
C SER A 668 -0.81 -16.92 68.06
N MET A 669 -1.81 -16.77 67.20
CA MET A 669 -2.21 -17.82 66.26
C MET A 669 -1.26 -17.86 65.06
N PRO A 670 -1.04 -19.04 64.45
CA PRO A 670 -0.27 -19.14 63.21
C PRO A 670 -0.91 -18.31 62.08
N THR A 671 -0.08 -17.70 61.25
CA THR A 671 -0.49 -16.88 60.09
C THR A 671 0.17 -17.42 58.83
N GLY A 672 -0.58 -17.53 57.73
CA GLY A 672 -0.06 -18.03 56.46
C GLY A 672 -1.06 -18.90 55.73
N SER A 673 -0.74 -20.19 55.56
CA SER A 673 -1.57 -21.16 54.82
C SER A 673 -3.03 -21.17 55.27
N GLY A 674 -3.95 -21.42 54.33
CA GLY A 674 -5.39 -21.32 54.56
C GLY A 674 -5.94 -22.16 55.73
N SER A 675 -5.24 -23.23 56.13
CA SER A 675 -5.54 -23.98 57.35
C SER A 675 -4.27 -24.43 58.08
N PHE A 676 -4.41 -24.76 59.36
CA PHE A 676 -3.33 -25.29 60.21
C PHE A 676 -3.87 -26.44 61.05
N SER A 677 -3.10 -27.53 61.15
CA SER A 677 -3.34 -28.59 62.13
C SER A 677 -2.32 -28.53 63.25
N TYR A 678 -2.74 -28.96 64.44
CA TYR A 678 -1.95 -28.90 65.67
C TYR A 678 -1.72 -30.33 66.19
N GLN A 679 -0.56 -30.56 66.80
CA GLN A 679 -0.29 -31.77 67.55
C GLN A 679 0.57 -31.40 68.77
N TRP A 680 0.05 -31.65 69.97
CA TRP A 680 0.79 -31.39 71.21
C TRP A 680 1.75 -32.52 71.55
N TYR A 681 2.87 -32.14 72.15
CA TYR A 681 3.94 -33.01 72.60
C TYR A 681 4.38 -32.62 74.01
N TYR A 682 5.00 -33.55 74.73
CA TYR A 682 5.68 -33.27 75.99
C TYR A 682 7.10 -33.84 76.02
N GLN A 683 7.91 -33.29 76.91
CA GLN A 683 9.19 -33.84 77.34
C GLN A 683 9.32 -33.70 78.86
N ASP A 684 9.75 -34.76 79.54
CA ASP A 684 10.01 -34.71 80.98
C ASP A 684 11.23 -33.82 81.28
N GLY A 685 11.15 -33.08 82.40
CA GLY A 685 12.08 -32.02 82.75
C GLY A 685 11.71 -30.65 82.17
N LEU A 686 12.65 -29.72 82.28
CA LEU A 686 12.50 -28.30 81.88
C LEU A 686 13.43 -27.89 80.71
N PRO A 687 13.54 -28.66 79.60
CA PRO A 687 14.41 -28.33 78.47
C PRO A 687 14.10 -26.98 77.83
N SER A 688 14.99 -26.47 76.98
CA SER A 688 14.69 -25.31 76.13
C SER A 688 13.53 -25.63 75.17
N CYS A 689 12.68 -24.65 74.90
CA CYS A 689 11.59 -24.82 73.95
C CYS A 689 12.11 -25.22 72.56
N PRO A 690 11.42 -26.13 71.85
CA PRO A 690 11.90 -26.65 70.59
C PRO A 690 11.77 -25.62 69.46
N THR A 691 12.61 -25.74 68.43
CA THR A 691 12.59 -24.88 67.24
C THR A 691 12.75 -25.73 65.98
N GLY A 692 12.27 -25.24 64.83
CA GLY A 692 12.42 -25.95 63.56
C GLY A 692 11.34 -27.01 63.31
N GLY A 693 11.61 -27.96 62.42
CA GLY A 693 10.67 -28.99 61.96
C GLY A 693 10.89 -30.40 62.51
N SER A 694 11.82 -30.59 63.45
CA SER A 694 12.16 -31.93 63.97
C SER A 694 11.42 -32.22 65.26
N THR A 695 10.71 -33.34 65.33
CA THR A 695 10.04 -33.82 66.55
C THR A 695 10.88 -34.78 67.38
N SER A 696 12.16 -34.97 67.04
CA SER A 696 13.05 -35.89 67.74
C SER A 696 13.22 -35.50 69.22
N GLY A 697 13.11 -36.47 70.13
CA GLY A 697 13.23 -36.24 71.58
C GLY A 697 11.96 -35.80 72.30
N TRP A 698 10.85 -35.56 71.57
CA TRP A 698 9.55 -35.18 72.11
C TRP A 698 8.55 -36.33 72.00
N THR A 699 7.70 -36.51 73.01
CA THR A 699 6.67 -37.55 73.03
C THR A 699 5.33 -36.96 72.60
N SER A 700 4.72 -37.55 71.57
CA SER A 700 3.40 -37.11 71.08
C SER A 700 2.30 -37.41 72.09
N ILE A 701 1.33 -36.50 72.24
CA ILE A 701 0.13 -36.67 73.07
C ILE A 701 -1.04 -37.05 72.16
N PRO A 702 -1.46 -38.33 72.11
CA PRO A 702 -2.50 -38.77 71.19
C PRO A 702 -3.82 -38.00 71.40
N GLY A 703 -4.39 -37.49 70.30
CA GLY A 703 -5.68 -36.78 70.31
C GLY A 703 -5.62 -35.29 70.68
N ALA A 704 -4.49 -34.79 71.21
CA ALA A 704 -4.29 -33.39 71.52
C ALA A 704 -4.00 -32.57 70.25
N THR A 705 -5.07 -32.24 69.51
CA THR A 705 -5.00 -31.65 68.15
C THR A 705 -5.65 -30.26 68.03
N ALA A 706 -6.07 -29.68 69.16
CA ALA A 706 -6.64 -28.34 69.21
C ALA A 706 -5.55 -27.25 69.36
N SER A 707 -5.91 -25.99 69.12
CA SER A 707 -5.06 -24.82 69.35
C SER A 707 -4.81 -24.50 70.83
N SER A 708 -5.38 -25.30 71.73
CA SER A 708 -5.13 -25.32 73.16
C SER A 708 -5.04 -26.77 73.65
N TYR A 709 -4.43 -26.98 74.80
CA TYR A 709 -4.35 -28.29 75.43
C TYR A 709 -4.44 -28.16 76.95
N ASP A 710 -5.35 -28.93 77.54
CA ASP A 710 -5.57 -28.99 78.98
C ASP A 710 -4.91 -30.27 79.52
N PRO A 711 -3.71 -30.19 80.15
CA PRO A 711 -3.03 -31.37 80.65
C PRO A 711 -3.83 -32.00 81.80
N PRO A 712 -3.95 -33.33 81.89
CA PRO A 712 -4.69 -33.97 82.97
C PRO A 712 -3.94 -33.85 84.31
N SER A 713 -4.71 -33.80 85.41
CA SER A 713 -4.19 -33.92 86.77
C SER A 713 -3.36 -35.19 87.03
N GLY A 714 -2.53 -35.14 88.06
CA GLY A 714 -1.70 -36.28 88.50
C GLY A 714 -0.24 -36.22 88.05
N LEU A 715 0.25 -35.04 87.68
CA LEU A 715 1.64 -34.87 87.25
C LEU A 715 2.60 -34.95 88.45
N THR A 716 3.60 -35.83 88.40
CA THR A 716 4.54 -36.10 89.52
C THR A 716 6.00 -35.76 89.20
N THR A 717 6.29 -35.36 87.96
CA THR A 717 7.63 -34.96 87.49
C THR A 717 7.52 -33.67 86.68
N ASP A 718 8.55 -32.82 86.74
CA ASP A 718 8.66 -31.64 85.87
C ASP A 718 8.38 -32.00 84.42
N ARG A 719 7.68 -31.13 83.70
CA ARG A 719 7.30 -31.40 82.32
C ARG A 719 7.21 -30.13 81.49
N THR A 720 7.67 -30.22 80.25
CA THR A 720 7.53 -29.17 79.24
C THR A 720 6.59 -29.62 78.14
N TYR A 721 5.66 -28.75 77.74
CA TYR A 721 4.69 -28.99 76.68
C TYR A 721 4.92 -28.02 75.52
N ALA A 722 4.86 -28.53 74.29
CA ALA A 722 4.99 -27.74 73.07
C ALA A 722 4.03 -28.24 71.99
N VAL A 723 3.69 -27.40 71.02
CA VAL A 723 2.79 -27.74 69.91
C VAL A 723 3.50 -27.66 68.57
N PHE A 724 3.38 -28.72 67.78
CA PHE A 724 3.88 -28.82 66.42
C PHE A 724 2.75 -28.48 65.45
N ILE A 725 2.97 -27.52 64.56
CA ILE A 725 1.94 -26.96 63.68
C ILE A 725 2.28 -27.30 62.24
N THR A 726 1.30 -27.90 61.55
CA THR A 726 1.42 -28.29 60.15
C THR A 726 0.52 -27.39 59.29
N PRO A 727 1.10 -26.59 58.39
CA PRO A 727 0.37 -25.89 57.35
C PRO A 727 -0.45 -26.85 56.47
N GLY A 728 -1.65 -26.43 56.05
CA GLY A 728 -2.49 -27.19 55.14
C GLY A 728 -3.38 -26.31 54.27
N GLY A 729 -4.10 -26.93 53.33
CA GLY A 729 -4.98 -26.28 52.37
C GLY A 729 -4.43 -26.28 50.94
N SER A 730 -5.14 -25.67 49.99
CA SER A 730 -4.66 -25.53 48.61
C SER A 730 -4.63 -24.06 48.21
N PRO A 731 -3.47 -23.49 47.83
CA PRO A 731 -2.12 -24.06 47.92
C PRO A 731 -1.60 -24.13 49.37
N THR A 732 -0.79 -25.15 49.70
CA THR A 732 0.01 -25.15 50.94
C THR A 732 1.41 -24.60 50.63
N CYS A 733 1.91 -23.68 51.44
CA CYS A 733 3.32 -23.27 51.45
C CYS A 733 3.94 -23.56 52.82
N GLY A 734 5.25 -23.79 52.87
CA GLY A 734 5.96 -24.08 54.12
C GLY A 734 5.86 -25.55 54.55
N SER A 735 6.67 -25.91 55.56
CA SER A 735 6.72 -27.25 56.15
C SER A 735 6.27 -27.20 57.60
N ALA A 736 5.91 -28.33 58.20
CA ALA A 736 5.51 -28.35 59.61
C ALA A 736 6.66 -27.88 60.52
N GLN A 737 6.36 -27.02 61.50
CA GLN A 737 7.34 -26.48 62.46
C GLN A 737 6.73 -26.36 63.87
N TRP A 738 7.59 -26.27 64.88
CA TRP A 738 7.19 -25.91 66.24
C TRP A 738 6.64 -24.48 66.31
N ALA A 739 5.59 -24.27 67.12
CA ALA A 739 5.25 -22.94 67.58
C ALA A 739 6.42 -22.33 68.36
N SER A 740 6.51 -20.99 68.36
CA SER A 740 7.47 -20.31 69.22
C SER A 740 7.08 -20.47 70.70
N SER A 741 8.07 -20.62 71.59
CA SER A 741 7.86 -20.86 73.03
C SER A 741 7.24 -22.23 73.38
N CYS A 742 7.13 -22.52 74.67
CA CYS A 742 6.60 -23.74 75.25
C CYS A 742 6.07 -23.44 76.67
N ARG A 743 5.29 -24.35 77.24
CA ARG A 743 4.84 -24.29 78.64
C ARG A 743 5.74 -25.16 79.49
N LYS A 744 6.27 -24.63 80.58
CA LYS A 744 6.99 -25.42 81.58
C LYS A 744 6.18 -25.54 82.87
N VAL A 745 6.09 -26.75 83.39
CA VAL A 745 5.42 -27.06 84.65
C VAL A 745 6.44 -27.66 85.62
N THR A 746 6.70 -26.95 86.72
CA THR A 746 7.60 -27.39 87.79
C THR A 746 6.80 -28.08 88.88
N ILE A 747 7.25 -29.25 89.32
CA ILE A 747 6.65 -29.99 90.42
C ILE A 747 7.39 -29.68 91.71
N GLU A 748 6.68 -29.04 92.64
CA GLU A 748 7.18 -28.75 93.98
C GLU A 748 6.88 -29.94 94.91
N ASP A 749 7.91 -30.37 95.65
CA ASP A 749 7.75 -31.37 96.69
C ASP A 749 6.85 -30.84 97.83
N ALA A 750 6.12 -31.76 98.47
CA ALA A 750 5.34 -31.40 99.65
C ALA A 750 6.27 -30.78 100.72
N PRO A 751 5.90 -29.64 101.34
CA PRO A 751 6.73 -29.02 102.35
C PRO A 751 6.98 -30.01 103.49
N THR A 752 8.25 -30.23 103.82
CA THR A 752 8.63 -31.11 104.93
C THR A 752 8.20 -30.45 106.24
N ILE A 753 7.23 -31.03 106.96
CA ILE A 753 6.84 -30.54 108.29
C ILE A 753 7.97 -30.90 109.27
N THR A 754 8.83 -29.93 109.59
CA THR A 754 10.02 -30.14 110.45
C THR A 754 9.76 -29.99 111.95
N SER A 755 8.56 -29.52 112.36
CA SER A 755 8.12 -29.61 113.75
C SER A 755 6.59 -29.55 113.86
N HIS A 756 6.02 -30.46 114.67
CA HIS A 756 4.63 -30.45 115.09
C HIS A 756 4.55 -29.63 116.41
N PRO A 757 3.62 -28.69 116.60
CA PRO A 757 3.42 -28.08 117.91
C PRO A 757 3.03 -29.19 118.91
N SER A 758 3.74 -29.25 120.03
CA SER A 758 3.56 -30.23 121.09
C SER A 758 2.14 -30.18 121.67
N ASP A 759 1.53 -31.35 121.73
CA ASP A 759 0.34 -31.75 122.47
C ASP A 759 0.09 -30.91 123.74
N GLN A 760 -0.93 -30.04 123.73
CA GLN A 760 -1.50 -29.52 124.98
C GLN A 760 -2.66 -30.44 125.38
N THR A 761 -2.35 -31.43 126.22
CA THR A 761 -3.34 -32.25 126.91
C THR A 761 -3.89 -31.51 128.15
N LYS A 762 -5.22 -31.51 128.26
CA LYS A 762 -6.08 -31.37 129.47
C LYS A 762 -5.85 -30.17 130.42
N TYR A 763 -6.88 -29.34 130.55
CA TYR A 763 -7.79 -29.31 131.72
C TYR A 763 -9.19 -28.90 131.30
#